data_AF-B9M3P9-F1
#
_entry.id   AF-B9M3P9-F1
#
_cell.length_a   1.000
_cell.length_b   1.000
_cell.length_c   1.000
_cell.angle_alpha   90.00
_cell.angle_beta   90.00
_cell.angle_gamma   90.00
#
_symmetry.space_group_name_H-M   'P 1'
#
loop_
_entity.id
_entity.type
_entity.pdbx_description
1 polymer ?
#
loop_
_entity_poly.entity_id
_entity_poly.type
_entity_poly.pdbx_seq_one_letter_code
_entity_poly.pdbx_strand_id
1 'polypeptide(L)'
;MANSRRFVKVFLASPGDLSDERKIAKTVVDEFNSLWAEQLGYQVELVGWEDTVARCGRPQALINRDLEQCELFVGLMWKRWGTPPDVAGTYSSGFEEEFNRSVERRKADGLPEISLLFKEIDTDSLRDPGAQLKKVLDFKEQLITEKTILFEHFSDFSDFEKKFRRCIADYIKCLCNVEGQVRVNSQSQAPPSEDEKQQTSDANAQPLETPLSIEGAQFLRDFISKTERDLEQEPIEGAEIARFRLLTTILGKHGNDEYSLGVHDSNLMFAKGDKFKLGQHEISGLVASGLSNFSNENVPLWRWLAAMGEFSNSILPFYTFKGPTERRINAITAMKLISEPLPSGGKRFNRDFLLKSWFSDNSKSALRVAALNYLGEFGITSDISIIRAELDRNDNQTNNAATDAFLRIKLRESRECAILALNELRPSFVHQDLMIALFDNEAALSTESLISCIDQQCNNVRRKAIEILRKRKALPLDTVEQLLCDNDAKVRYEAINTLIEHGRTFSNDEAKKILVKPSQKSGLGMLSIASGITDETYWNHYQHHTLRLTSEKELEKITEKSSIFDFDPKFILAERQFKKRGDILRKSVEEQFKEEFSNYLNKLSEIFTMDHEVIERTRGIEDYQRKSLTRKGLNIICQKAELRDLGLVRNALKSGFVDYSSTDVEYLRKFGEWEDIKLIIDSVKRPEAGQNTLLLSTPEDSKYQVSAKAIYALGRNRLTELLSMQLPSQLLSYLIVETPDKAFRELTDETIIRLLQYEDEKVRKCIALKCIRALTKKRLIKLLADYMSSDEQQYYNVIHWLDFGVSTPRDRAIQASDKVLKKEWNR
;
A
#
# COMPACT_ATOMS: atom_id res chain seq x y z
N MET A 1 -27.76 -24.20 -28.72
CA MET A 1 -29.10 -24.73 -28.40
C MET A 1 -29.77 -23.73 -27.46
N ALA A 2 -31.05 -23.42 -27.65
CA ALA A 2 -31.74 -22.43 -26.81
C ALA A 2 -31.87 -22.97 -25.37
N ASN A 3 -31.22 -22.31 -24.40
CA ASN A 3 -31.32 -22.66 -22.99
C ASN A 3 -32.76 -22.39 -22.51
N SER A 4 -33.57 -23.42 -22.33
CA SER A 4 -34.89 -23.29 -21.69
C SER A 4 -34.70 -22.97 -20.21
N ARG A 5 -35.25 -21.84 -19.75
CA ARG A 5 -35.26 -21.43 -18.33
C ARG A 5 -36.58 -21.82 -17.68
N ARG A 6 -36.56 -22.28 -16.42
CA ARG A 6 -37.77 -22.54 -15.63
C ARG A 6 -38.21 -21.24 -14.95
N PHE A 7 -39.48 -20.88 -15.12
CA PHE A 7 -40.06 -19.72 -14.44
C PHE A 7 -40.58 -20.13 -13.06
N VAL A 8 -40.21 -19.37 -12.03
CA VAL A 8 -40.65 -19.56 -10.66
C VAL A 8 -41.53 -18.37 -10.28
N LYS A 9 -42.83 -18.62 -10.14
CA LYS A 9 -43.81 -17.57 -9.82
C LYS A 9 -43.86 -17.31 -8.32
N VAL A 10 -43.54 -16.09 -7.92
CA VAL A 10 -43.58 -15.61 -6.54
C VAL A 10 -44.74 -14.64 -6.38
N PHE A 11 -45.72 -14.99 -5.56
CA PHE A 11 -46.87 -14.13 -5.30
C PHE A 11 -46.62 -13.22 -4.10
N LEU A 12 -46.71 -11.90 -4.31
CA LEU A 12 -46.52 -10.88 -3.27
C LEU A 12 -47.88 -10.31 -2.80
N ALA A 13 -48.36 -10.84 -1.68
CA ALA A 13 -49.57 -10.36 -1.02
C ALA A 13 -49.22 -9.20 -0.08
N SER A 14 -49.89 -8.07 -0.20
CA SER A 14 -49.77 -6.98 0.76
C SER A 14 -50.96 -6.03 0.65
N PRO A 15 -51.40 -5.41 1.76
CA PRO A 15 -52.30 -4.27 1.70
C PRO A 15 -51.62 -3.05 1.04
N GLY A 16 -52.43 -2.05 0.66
CA GLY A 16 -51.98 -0.88 -0.13
C GLY A 16 -51.08 0.12 0.60
N ASP A 17 -50.85 -0.03 1.90
CA ASP A 17 -49.95 0.80 2.72
C ASP A 17 -48.47 0.39 2.62
N LEU A 18 -48.13 -0.57 1.75
CA LEU A 18 -46.78 -1.11 1.54
C LEU A 18 -46.33 -1.01 0.06
N SER A 19 -46.72 0.08 -0.62
CA SER A 19 -46.43 0.27 -2.06
C SER A 19 -44.94 0.48 -2.37
N ASP A 20 -44.18 1.08 -1.45
CA ASP A 20 -42.73 1.27 -1.65
C ASP A 20 -41.95 -0.04 -1.41
N GLU A 21 -42.37 -0.87 -0.45
CA GLU A 21 -41.85 -2.22 -0.25
C GLU A 21 -42.11 -3.10 -1.48
N ARG A 22 -43.25 -2.97 -2.15
CA ARG A 22 -43.50 -3.66 -3.43
C ARG A 22 -42.50 -3.26 -4.53
N LYS A 23 -42.15 -1.97 -4.65
CA LYS A 23 -41.13 -1.51 -5.63
C LYS A 23 -39.75 -2.07 -5.32
N ILE A 24 -39.39 -2.13 -4.03
CA ILE A 24 -38.14 -2.73 -3.58
C ILE A 24 -38.12 -4.23 -3.91
N ALA A 25 -39.21 -4.95 -3.65
CA ALA A 25 -39.33 -6.36 -4.00
C ALA A 25 -39.12 -6.62 -5.49
N LYS A 26 -39.69 -5.78 -6.36
CA LYS A 26 -39.47 -5.84 -7.82
C LYS A 26 -38.01 -5.62 -8.19
N THR A 27 -37.37 -4.62 -7.59
CA THR A 27 -35.94 -4.32 -7.81
C THR A 27 -35.05 -5.50 -7.42
N VAL A 28 -35.35 -6.15 -6.29
CA VAL A 28 -34.63 -7.34 -5.82
C VAL A 28 -34.78 -8.52 -6.78
N VAL A 29 -35.98 -8.76 -7.30
CA VAL A 29 -36.24 -9.84 -8.28
C VAL A 29 -35.54 -9.56 -9.61
N ASP A 30 -35.56 -8.32 -10.10
CA ASP A 30 -34.87 -7.92 -11.33
C ASP A 30 -33.34 -8.05 -11.20
N GLU A 31 -32.79 -7.67 -10.05
CA GLU A 31 -31.39 -7.87 -9.70
C GLU A 31 -31.03 -9.36 -9.69
N PHE A 32 -31.83 -10.18 -8.99
CA PHE A 32 -31.63 -11.63 -8.88
C PHE A 32 -31.63 -12.28 -10.26
N ASN A 33 -32.65 -12.00 -11.08
CA ASN A 33 -32.77 -12.56 -12.42
C ASN A 33 -31.57 -12.20 -13.30
N SER A 34 -31.11 -10.96 -13.24
CA SER A 34 -30.00 -10.55 -14.09
C SER A 34 -28.63 -11.03 -13.61
N LEU A 35 -28.47 -11.37 -12.32
CA LEU A 35 -27.23 -11.96 -11.81
C LEU A 35 -27.20 -13.48 -11.99
N TRP A 36 -28.33 -14.14 -11.74
CA TRP A 36 -28.34 -15.58 -11.46
C TRP A 36 -29.20 -16.41 -12.41
N ALA A 37 -30.12 -15.82 -13.18
CA ALA A 37 -31.07 -16.63 -13.97
C ALA A 37 -30.41 -17.47 -15.06
N GLU A 38 -29.32 -16.99 -15.65
CA GLU A 38 -28.57 -17.73 -16.66
C GLU A 38 -27.71 -18.84 -16.04
N GLN A 39 -27.11 -18.58 -14.88
CA GLN A 39 -26.25 -19.54 -14.18
C GLN A 39 -27.06 -20.64 -13.49
N LEU A 40 -28.20 -20.30 -12.88
CA LEU A 40 -29.04 -21.23 -12.12
C LEU A 40 -30.14 -21.88 -12.97
N GLY A 41 -30.47 -21.33 -14.14
CA GLY A 41 -31.53 -21.84 -15.01
C GLY A 41 -32.96 -21.48 -14.55
N TYR A 42 -33.12 -20.71 -13.47
CA TYR A 42 -34.40 -20.24 -12.95
C TYR A 42 -34.61 -18.74 -13.16
N GLN A 43 -35.79 -18.36 -13.62
CA GLN A 43 -36.20 -16.97 -13.72
C GLN A 43 -37.37 -16.72 -12.75
N VAL A 44 -37.20 -15.80 -11.82
CA VAL A 44 -38.20 -15.43 -10.83
C VAL A 44 -39.17 -14.42 -11.43
N GLU A 45 -40.46 -14.73 -11.41
CA GLU A 45 -41.52 -13.82 -11.83
C GLU A 45 -42.28 -13.36 -10.58
N LEU A 46 -42.17 -12.07 -10.26
CA LEU A 46 -42.93 -11.48 -9.15
C LEU A 46 -44.34 -11.13 -9.64
N VAL A 47 -45.36 -11.67 -8.98
CA VAL A 47 -46.77 -11.47 -9.34
C VAL A 47 -47.51 -10.82 -8.17
N GLY A 48 -48.32 -9.80 -8.47
CA GLY A 48 -49.16 -9.11 -7.49
C GLY A 48 -50.25 -8.29 -8.18
N TRP A 49 -51.28 -7.90 -7.43
CA TRP A 49 -52.52 -7.31 -7.96
C TRP A 49 -52.37 -6.01 -8.81
N GLU A 50 -51.24 -5.30 -8.74
CA GLU A 50 -50.98 -4.08 -9.53
C GLU A 50 -50.41 -4.36 -10.93
N ASP A 51 -49.77 -5.51 -11.16
CA ASP A 51 -49.17 -5.88 -12.46
C ASP A 51 -50.18 -6.62 -13.38
N THR A 52 -51.40 -6.92 -12.90
CA THR A 52 -52.46 -7.57 -13.69
C THR A 52 -53.15 -6.55 -14.60
N VAL A 53 -52.90 -6.61 -15.92
CA VAL A 53 -53.54 -5.75 -16.93
C VAL A 53 -55.07 -5.76 -16.77
N ALA A 54 -55.67 -4.58 -16.58
CA ALA A 54 -57.12 -4.42 -16.45
C ALA A 54 -57.87 -5.03 -17.65
N ARG A 55 -58.53 -6.17 -17.43
CA ARG A 55 -59.44 -6.83 -18.38
C ARG A 55 -60.83 -6.89 -17.76
N CYS A 56 -61.88 -6.89 -18.59
CA CYS A 56 -63.27 -6.98 -18.13
C CYS A 56 -63.52 -8.35 -17.46
N GLY A 57 -63.79 -8.35 -16.16
CA GLY A 57 -63.99 -9.54 -15.30
C GLY A 57 -63.76 -9.21 -13.82
N ARG A 58 -64.16 -10.09 -12.89
CA ARG A 58 -63.90 -9.91 -11.44
C ARG A 58 -62.39 -9.84 -11.17
N PRO A 59 -61.83 -8.73 -10.62
CA PRO A 59 -60.38 -8.60 -10.37
C PRO A 59 -59.80 -9.74 -9.52
N GLN A 60 -60.58 -10.19 -8.52
CA GLN A 60 -60.20 -11.29 -7.64
C GLN A 60 -60.02 -12.63 -8.37
N ALA A 61 -60.75 -12.89 -9.46
CA ALA A 61 -60.65 -14.14 -10.21
C ALA A 61 -59.31 -14.28 -10.96
N LEU A 62 -58.67 -13.17 -11.33
CA LEU A 62 -57.35 -13.18 -11.97
C LEU A 62 -56.24 -13.38 -10.93
N ILE A 63 -56.33 -12.68 -9.79
CA ILE A 63 -55.44 -12.85 -8.64
C ILE A 63 -55.45 -14.31 -8.17
N ASN A 64 -56.64 -14.92 -8.11
CA ASN A 64 -56.83 -16.31 -7.74
C ASN A 64 -56.13 -17.28 -8.72
N ARG A 65 -56.12 -16.98 -10.02
CA ARG A 65 -55.42 -17.78 -11.04
C ARG A 65 -53.90 -17.66 -10.92
N ASP A 66 -53.39 -16.48 -10.59
CA ASP A 66 -51.95 -16.27 -10.37
C ASP A 66 -51.48 -16.95 -9.08
N LEU A 67 -52.33 -16.94 -8.04
CA LEU A 67 -52.11 -17.63 -6.77
C LEU A 67 -52.21 -19.16 -6.90
N GLU A 68 -53.00 -19.68 -7.84
CA GLU A 68 -53.04 -21.11 -8.21
C GLU A 68 -51.78 -21.58 -8.96
N GLN A 69 -50.96 -20.65 -9.47
CA GLN A 69 -49.72 -20.96 -10.20
C GLN A 69 -48.45 -20.56 -9.46
N CYS A 70 -48.57 -19.93 -8.28
CA CYS A 70 -47.41 -19.54 -7.50
C CYS A 70 -46.77 -20.76 -6.83
N GLU A 71 -45.44 -20.72 -6.72
CA GLU A 71 -44.65 -21.72 -6.03
C GLU A 71 -44.14 -21.19 -4.67
N LEU A 72 -44.04 -19.86 -4.53
CA LEU A 72 -43.74 -19.15 -3.29
C LEU A 72 -44.75 -18.03 -3.07
N PHE A 73 -45.33 -17.97 -1.88
CA PHE A 73 -46.18 -16.90 -1.39
C PHE A 73 -45.41 -16.08 -0.35
N VAL A 74 -45.32 -14.77 -0.57
CA VAL A 74 -44.75 -13.82 0.39
C VAL A 74 -45.82 -12.82 0.80
N GLY A 75 -46.23 -12.87 2.08
CA GLY A 75 -47.19 -11.94 2.65
C GLY A 75 -46.51 -10.81 3.41
N LEU A 76 -46.79 -9.56 3.06
CA LEU A 76 -46.34 -8.37 3.78
C LEU A 76 -47.50 -7.75 4.54
N MET A 77 -47.27 -7.38 5.79
CA MET A 77 -48.30 -6.79 6.64
C MET A 77 -47.77 -5.62 7.47
N TRP A 78 -48.57 -4.56 7.61
CA TRP A 78 -48.25 -3.40 8.44
C TRP A 78 -49.46 -2.94 9.26
N LYS A 79 -50.08 -1.80 8.93
CA LYS A 79 -51.16 -1.21 9.76
C LYS A 79 -52.56 -1.49 9.21
N ARG A 80 -52.69 -1.90 7.94
CA ARG A 80 -53.98 -2.19 7.31
C ARG A 80 -54.21 -3.68 7.14
N TRP A 81 -55.42 -4.13 7.43
CA TRP A 81 -55.89 -5.49 7.11
C TRP A 81 -56.41 -5.57 5.66
N GLY A 82 -56.97 -4.47 5.16
CA GLY A 82 -57.56 -4.36 3.82
C GLY A 82 -59.09 -4.30 3.85
N THR A 83 -59.69 -4.38 2.66
CA THR A 83 -61.14 -4.36 2.46
C THR A 83 -61.65 -5.73 1.99
N PRO A 84 -62.90 -6.12 2.33
CA PRO A 84 -63.48 -7.36 1.87
C PRO A 84 -63.46 -7.48 0.34
N PRO A 85 -63.17 -8.68 -0.20
CA PRO A 85 -63.06 -8.92 -1.64
C PRO A 85 -64.43 -8.98 -2.35
N ASP A 86 -65.52 -9.21 -1.60
CA ASP A 86 -66.91 -9.18 -2.08
C ASP A 86 -67.85 -8.66 -0.98
N VAL A 87 -69.02 -8.17 -1.36
CA VAL A 87 -70.07 -7.64 -0.48
C VAL A 87 -70.80 -8.76 0.27
N ALA A 88 -70.79 -10.00 -0.26
CA ALA A 88 -71.43 -11.18 0.32
C ALA A 88 -70.45 -12.36 0.60
N GLY A 89 -69.14 -12.09 0.57
CA GLY A 89 -68.09 -13.11 0.76
C GLY A 89 -67.82 -13.47 2.22
N THR A 90 -67.16 -14.60 2.46
CA THR A 90 -66.79 -15.11 3.79
C THR A 90 -65.53 -14.49 4.38
N TYR A 91 -64.71 -13.81 3.56
CA TYR A 91 -63.43 -13.22 3.99
C TYR A 91 -63.55 -11.72 4.27
N SER A 92 -62.83 -11.25 5.28
CA SER A 92 -62.88 -9.86 5.74
C SER A 92 -61.81 -8.96 5.11
N SER A 93 -60.84 -9.52 4.39
CA SER A 93 -59.97 -8.80 3.44
C SER A 93 -59.49 -9.64 2.26
N GLY A 94 -59.03 -8.97 1.20
CA GLY A 94 -58.36 -9.63 0.08
C GLY A 94 -57.09 -10.40 0.49
N PHE A 95 -56.29 -9.85 1.42
CA PHE A 95 -55.11 -10.56 1.96
C PHE A 95 -55.51 -11.83 2.71
N GLU A 96 -56.61 -11.78 3.49
CA GLU A 96 -57.12 -12.93 4.22
C GLU A 96 -57.55 -14.06 3.28
N GLU A 97 -58.22 -13.73 2.16
CA GLU A 97 -58.56 -14.69 1.13
C GLU A 97 -57.30 -15.29 0.49
N GLU A 98 -56.36 -14.46 0.05
CA GLU A 98 -55.09 -14.89 -0.58
C GLU A 98 -54.27 -15.80 0.33
N PHE A 99 -54.16 -15.44 1.61
CA PHE A 99 -53.43 -16.21 2.61
C PHE A 99 -54.10 -17.56 2.89
N ASN A 100 -55.39 -17.57 3.20
CA ASN A 100 -56.11 -18.81 3.51
C ASN A 100 -56.09 -19.78 2.33
N ARG A 101 -56.27 -19.28 1.11
CA ARG A 101 -56.17 -20.09 -0.10
C ARG A 101 -54.77 -20.68 -0.31
N SER A 102 -53.72 -19.91 -0.02
CA SER A 102 -52.34 -20.40 -0.11
C SER A 102 -52.06 -21.49 0.93
N VAL A 103 -52.58 -21.34 2.15
CA VAL A 103 -52.48 -22.35 3.23
C VAL A 103 -53.25 -23.62 2.89
N GLU A 104 -54.48 -23.51 2.39
CA GLU A 104 -55.28 -24.65 1.94
C GLU A 104 -54.60 -25.41 0.81
N ARG A 105 -54.08 -24.69 -0.19
CA ARG A 105 -53.34 -25.29 -1.30
C ARG A 105 -52.06 -25.98 -0.84
N ARG A 106 -51.31 -25.36 0.08
CA ARG A 106 -50.13 -25.99 0.68
C ARG A 106 -50.47 -27.28 1.43
N LYS A 107 -51.61 -27.32 2.14
CA LYS A 107 -52.09 -28.53 2.82
C LYS A 107 -52.46 -29.65 1.83
N ALA A 108 -52.97 -29.30 0.65
CA ALA A 108 -53.36 -30.26 -0.38
C ALA A 108 -52.17 -30.75 -1.21
N ASP A 109 -51.34 -29.83 -1.71
CA ASP A 109 -50.35 -30.08 -2.77
C ASP A 109 -48.89 -29.94 -2.29
N GLY A 110 -48.65 -29.49 -1.06
CA GLY A 110 -47.32 -29.19 -0.52
C GLY A 110 -46.71 -27.87 -0.99
N LEU A 111 -47.36 -27.16 -1.92
CA LEU A 111 -46.99 -25.84 -2.45
C LEU A 111 -48.19 -24.87 -2.41
N PRO A 112 -48.00 -23.55 -2.35
CA PRO A 112 -46.70 -22.84 -2.36
C PRO A 112 -45.98 -22.88 -1.01
N GLU A 113 -44.68 -22.59 -1.01
CA GLU A 113 -43.98 -22.19 0.22
C GLU A 113 -44.56 -20.86 0.73
N ILE A 114 -44.64 -20.65 2.05
CA ILE A 114 -45.33 -19.48 2.64
C ILE A 114 -44.36 -18.76 3.58
N SER A 115 -44.09 -17.49 3.30
CA SER A 115 -43.27 -16.61 4.13
C SER A 115 -44.03 -15.33 4.47
N LEU A 116 -44.00 -14.90 5.73
CA LEU A 116 -44.67 -13.69 6.19
C LEU A 116 -43.67 -12.67 6.75
N LEU A 117 -43.82 -11.40 6.37
CA LEU A 117 -43.00 -10.28 6.83
C LEU A 117 -43.89 -9.17 7.41
N PHE A 118 -43.67 -8.83 8.68
CA PHE A 118 -44.40 -7.78 9.39
C PHE A 118 -43.52 -6.55 9.59
N LYS A 119 -43.95 -5.40 9.08
CA LYS A 119 -43.29 -4.13 9.35
C LYS A 119 -43.51 -3.73 10.81
N GLU A 120 -42.46 -3.27 11.47
CA GLU A 120 -42.56 -2.81 12.86
C GLU A 120 -43.52 -1.63 13.01
N ILE A 121 -44.24 -1.63 14.13
CA ILE A 121 -45.30 -0.67 14.43
C ILE A 121 -44.86 0.14 15.65
N ASP A 122 -44.93 1.46 15.54
CA ASP A 122 -44.60 2.37 16.63
C ASP A 122 -45.48 2.14 17.86
N THR A 123 -44.92 2.42 19.04
CA THR A 123 -45.55 2.17 20.34
C THR A 123 -46.82 2.97 20.55
N ASP A 124 -46.99 4.10 19.87
CA ASP A 124 -48.17 4.96 19.97
C ASP A 124 -49.35 4.36 19.19
N SER A 125 -49.11 3.79 18.01
CA SER A 125 -50.11 3.06 17.22
C SER A 125 -50.58 1.76 17.87
N LEU A 126 -49.80 1.18 18.79
CA LEU A 126 -50.18 -0.01 19.58
C LEU A 126 -51.11 0.31 20.75
N ARG A 127 -51.12 1.56 21.25
CA ARG A 127 -51.97 1.99 22.37
C ARG A 127 -53.43 2.21 21.98
N ASP A 128 -53.68 2.64 20.74
CA ASP A 128 -55.02 2.74 20.15
C ASP A 128 -55.01 2.24 18.69
N PRO A 129 -55.07 0.91 18.48
CA PRO A 129 -54.86 0.32 17.16
C PRO A 129 -56.01 0.58 16.17
N GLY A 130 -57.19 1.04 16.60
CA GLY A 130 -58.36 1.12 15.72
C GLY A 130 -58.76 -0.23 15.09
N ALA A 131 -59.76 -0.23 14.20
CA ALA A 131 -60.39 -1.46 13.72
C ALA A 131 -59.54 -2.30 12.75
N GLN A 132 -58.66 -1.67 11.96
CA GLN A 132 -57.85 -2.34 10.93
C GLN A 132 -56.57 -2.97 11.51
N LEU A 133 -55.81 -2.23 12.31
CA LEU A 133 -54.61 -2.75 12.95
C LEU A 133 -54.96 -3.77 14.06
N LYS A 134 -56.11 -3.64 14.73
CA LYS A 134 -56.57 -4.70 15.64
C LYS A 134 -56.69 -6.06 14.95
N LYS A 135 -57.26 -6.11 13.72
CA LYS A 135 -57.32 -7.36 12.94
C LYS A 135 -55.96 -7.92 12.54
N VAL A 136 -55.00 -7.04 12.23
CA VAL A 136 -53.61 -7.46 11.95
C VAL A 136 -52.94 -8.06 13.18
N LEU A 137 -53.16 -7.47 14.36
CA LEU A 137 -52.64 -7.98 15.63
C LEU A 137 -53.31 -9.30 16.01
N ASP A 138 -54.63 -9.42 15.87
CA ASP A 138 -55.38 -10.66 16.11
C ASP A 138 -54.88 -11.79 15.18
N PHE A 139 -54.63 -11.50 13.91
CA PHE A 139 -54.03 -12.43 12.96
C PHE A 139 -52.60 -12.84 13.35
N LYS A 140 -51.78 -11.89 13.81
CA LYS A 140 -50.42 -12.18 14.28
C LYS A 140 -50.44 -13.10 15.50
N GLU A 141 -51.32 -12.85 16.48
CA GLU A 141 -51.49 -13.70 17.66
C GLU A 141 -52.02 -15.10 17.30
N GLN A 142 -52.91 -15.19 16.31
CA GLN A 142 -53.35 -16.46 15.76
C GLN A 142 -52.17 -17.27 15.19
N LEU A 143 -51.30 -16.67 14.38
CA LEU A 143 -50.10 -17.35 13.84
C LEU A 143 -49.13 -17.82 14.93
N ILE A 144 -48.94 -17.02 15.97
CA ILE A 144 -48.11 -17.37 17.13
C ILE A 144 -48.72 -18.56 17.89
N THR A 145 -50.05 -18.59 18.02
CA THR A 145 -50.76 -19.65 18.73
C THR A 145 -50.74 -20.96 17.94
N GLU A 146 -50.94 -20.89 16.62
CA GLU A 146 -50.97 -22.05 15.74
C GLU A 146 -49.58 -22.62 15.48
N LYS A 147 -48.50 -21.82 15.54
CA LYS A 147 -47.08 -22.21 15.36
C LYS A 147 -46.79 -22.97 14.05
N THR A 148 -47.63 -22.80 13.04
CA THR A 148 -47.57 -23.52 11.76
C THR A 148 -46.76 -22.78 10.70
N ILE A 149 -46.60 -21.46 10.80
CA ILE A 149 -45.99 -20.60 9.78
C ILE A 149 -44.98 -19.66 10.43
N LEU A 150 -43.76 -19.61 9.88
CA LEU A 150 -42.72 -18.71 10.33
C LEU A 150 -42.97 -17.30 9.76
N PHE A 151 -42.89 -16.28 10.61
CA PHE A 151 -42.92 -14.88 10.20
C PHE A 151 -41.70 -14.12 10.74
N GLU A 152 -41.27 -13.09 10.02
CA GLU A 152 -40.18 -12.21 10.44
C GLU A 152 -40.65 -10.74 10.55
N HIS A 153 -39.91 -9.94 11.30
CA HIS A 153 -40.13 -8.50 11.41
C HIS A 153 -39.16 -7.71 10.53
N PHE A 154 -39.53 -6.51 10.07
CA PHE A 154 -38.58 -5.57 9.47
C PHE A 154 -38.85 -4.13 9.90
N SER A 155 -37.78 -3.36 10.13
CA SER A 155 -37.86 -2.00 10.67
C SER A 155 -37.87 -0.91 9.59
N ASP A 156 -37.08 -1.10 8.52
CA ASP A 156 -36.90 -0.11 7.45
C ASP A 156 -36.76 -0.75 6.06
N PHE A 157 -36.65 0.09 5.02
CA PHE A 157 -36.55 -0.34 3.63
C PHE A 157 -35.31 -1.20 3.34
N SER A 158 -34.16 -0.92 3.98
CA SER A 158 -32.93 -1.69 3.77
C SER A 158 -33.02 -3.06 4.42
N ASP A 159 -33.63 -3.14 5.60
CA ASP A 159 -33.88 -4.40 6.30
C ASP A 159 -34.89 -5.27 5.53
N PHE A 160 -35.96 -4.66 5.00
CA PHE A 160 -36.90 -5.32 4.10
C PHE A 160 -36.20 -5.88 2.85
N GLU A 161 -35.40 -5.05 2.16
CA GLU A 161 -34.65 -5.45 0.96
C GLU A 161 -33.77 -6.68 1.22
N LYS A 162 -33.03 -6.68 2.34
CA LYS A 162 -32.16 -7.79 2.73
C LYS A 162 -32.96 -9.08 2.99
N LYS A 163 -34.05 -8.98 3.74
CA LYS A 163 -34.89 -10.13 4.11
C LYS A 163 -35.62 -10.72 2.92
N PHE A 164 -36.17 -9.86 2.06
CA PHE A 164 -36.81 -10.28 0.82
C PHE A 164 -35.80 -10.92 -0.15
N ARG A 165 -34.60 -10.32 -0.32
CA ARG A 165 -33.52 -10.92 -1.15
C ARG A 165 -33.12 -12.30 -0.64
N ARG A 166 -33.02 -12.47 0.68
CA ARG A 166 -32.72 -13.77 1.29
C ARG A 166 -33.84 -14.79 1.02
N CYS A 167 -35.11 -14.40 1.21
CA CYS A 167 -36.28 -15.25 0.96
C CYS A 167 -36.28 -15.83 -0.46
N ILE A 168 -36.05 -14.98 -1.48
CA ILE A 168 -35.97 -15.41 -2.88
C ILE A 168 -34.77 -16.33 -3.12
N ALA A 169 -33.59 -15.96 -2.62
CA ALA A 169 -32.37 -16.76 -2.83
C ALA A 169 -32.46 -18.15 -2.18
N ASP A 170 -33.00 -18.23 -0.97
CA ASP A 170 -33.17 -19.49 -0.23
C ASP A 170 -34.18 -20.42 -0.93
N TYR A 171 -35.29 -19.86 -1.42
CA TYR A 171 -36.30 -20.64 -2.13
C TYR A 171 -35.77 -21.21 -3.45
N ILE A 172 -35.08 -20.38 -4.26
CA ILE A 172 -34.47 -20.86 -5.52
C ILE A 172 -33.39 -21.90 -5.25
N LYS A 173 -32.58 -21.71 -4.19
CA LYS A 173 -31.61 -22.71 -3.77
C LYS A 173 -32.28 -24.04 -3.41
N CYS A 174 -33.44 -24.00 -2.74
CA CYS A 174 -34.22 -25.19 -2.43
C CYS A 174 -34.72 -25.90 -3.70
N LEU A 175 -35.25 -25.14 -4.68
CA LEU A 175 -35.68 -25.70 -5.97
C LEU A 175 -34.53 -26.34 -6.75
N CYS A 176 -33.35 -25.70 -6.79
CA CYS A 176 -32.14 -26.27 -7.39
C CYS A 176 -31.79 -27.63 -6.76
N ASN A 177 -31.94 -27.74 -5.44
CA ASN A 177 -31.61 -28.96 -4.70
C ASN A 177 -32.62 -30.08 -4.95
N VAL A 178 -33.92 -29.77 -4.98
CA VAL A 178 -35.00 -30.76 -5.16
C VAL A 178 -35.01 -31.30 -6.60
N GLU A 179 -34.85 -30.45 -7.62
CA GLU A 179 -34.74 -30.92 -9.01
C GLU A 179 -33.46 -31.73 -9.27
N GLY A 180 -32.38 -31.40 -8.55
CA GLY A 180 -31.16 -32.21 -8.53
C GLY A 180 -31.39 -33.62 -7.99
N GLN A 181 -32.23 -33.79 -6.96
CA GLN A 181 -32.52 -35.11 -6.37
C GLN A 181 -33.50 -35.96 -7.20
N VAL A 182 -34.53 -35.35 -7.80
CA VAL A 182 -35.52 -36.08 -8.62
C VAL A 182 -34.89 -36.63 -9.92
N ARG A 183 -33.93 -35.90 -10.50
CA ARG A 183 -33.16 -36.38 -11.68
C ARG A 183 -32.21 -37.54 -11.35
N VAL A 184 -31.69 -37.60 -10.12
CA VAL A 184 -30.80 -38.68 -9.64
C VAL A 184 -31.57 -39.97 -9.34
N ASN A 185 -32.80 -39.88 -8.80
CA ASN A 185 -33.62 -41.06 -8.49
C ASN A 185 -34.23 -41.73 -9.73
N SER A 186 -34.46 -40.98 -10.81
CA SER A 186 -35.08 -41.50 -12.04
C SER A 186 -34.15 -42.38 -12.90
N GLN A 187 -32.84 -42.35 -12.63
CA GLN A 187 -31.82 -43.13 -13.38
C GLN A 187 -31.34 -44.39 -12.65
N SER A 188 -31.88 -44.70 -11.46
CA SER A 188 -31.41 -45.81 -10.61
C SER A 188 -32.26 -47.09 -10.69
N GLN A 189 -33.05 -47.29 -11.75
CA GLN A 189 -33.82 -48.53 -11.95
C GLN A 189 -33.54 -49.19 -13.32
N ALA A 190 -32.41 -49.88 -13.43
CA ALA A 190 -32.21 -51.03 -14.31
C ALA A 190 -31.12 -51.94 -13.70
N PRO A 191 -31.26 -53.28 -13.76
CA PRO A 191 -30.39 -54.19 -13.00
C PRO A 191 -29.02 -54.40 -13.71
N PRO A 192 -27.97 -54.77 -12.96
CA PRO A 192 -26.60 -54.75 -13.47
C PRO A 192 -26.28 -56.01 -14.28
N SER A 193 -25.49 -55.86 -15.34
CA SER A 193 -24.71 -56.96 -15.94
C SER A 193 -23.23 -56.67 -15.78
N GLU A 194 -22.51 -57.73 -15.43
CA GLU A 194 -21.07 -57.80 -15.24
C GLU A 194 -20.33 -57.61 -16.56
N ASP A 195 -19.36 -56.70 -16.61
CA ASP A 195 -17.98 -57.05 -16.97
C ASP A 195 -17.07 -55.82 -16.90
N GLU A 196 -15.91 -56.03 -16.28
CA GLU A 196 -14.91 -55.03 -15.96
C GLU A 196 -14.06 -54.59 -17.17
N LYS A 197 -13.65 -53.32 -17.10
CA LYS A 197 -12.36 -52.73 -17.47
C LYS A 197 -12.10 -52.20 -18.90
N GLN A 198 -11.63 -50.94 -18.87
CA GLN A 198 -10.76 -50.19 -19.79
C GLN A 198 -11.40 -49.52 -21.03
N GLN A 199 -11.79 -48.24 -20.92
CA GLN A 199 -10.97 -47.05 -21.29
C GLN A 199 -11.82 -45.76 -21.34
N THR A 200 -11.40 -44.78 -20.53
CA THR A 200 -11.43 -43.31 -20.69
C THR A 200 -12.72 -42.52 -21.06
N SER A 201 -12.99 -41.54 -20.18
CA SER A 201 -13.51 -40.17 -20.39
C SER A 201 -14.91 -39.96 -20.99
N ASP A 202 -15.84 -39.49 -20.17
CA ASP A 202 -16.29 -38.08 -20.15
C ASP A 202 -17.24 -37.87 -18.95
N ALA A 203 -16.95 -36.95 -18.03
CA ALA A 203 -17.31 -35.53 -18.12
C ALA A 203 -18.83 -35.32 -18.23
N ASN A 204 -19.56 -35.41 -17.11
CA ASN A 204 -20.78 -34.63 -16.80
C ASN A 204 -21.42 -35.06 -15.45
N ALA A 205 -20.64 -35.04 -14.36
CA ALA A 205 -21.21 -35.08 -13.01
C ALA A 205 -21.33 -33.64 -12.50
N GLN A 206 -22.56 -33.15 -12.27
CA GLN A 206 -22.75 -31.88 -11.56
C GLN A 206 -22.32 -32.05 -10.08
N PRO A 207 -21.58 -31.11 -9.48
CA PRO A 207 -21.04 -31.28 -8.12
C PRO A 207 -22.14 -31.09 -7.08
N LEU A 208 -22.21 -31.96 -6.07
CA LEU A 208 -22.91 -31.63 -4.83
C LEU A 208 -22.31 -30.32 -4.27
N GLU A 209 -23.12 -29.29 -3.98
CA GLU A 209 -22.67 -28.13 -3.21
C GLU A 209 -22.44 -28.54 -1.76
N THR A 210 -21.29 -29.12 -1.51
CA THR A 210 -20.73 -29.28 -0.17
C THR A 210 -19.92 -28.04 0.18
N PRO A 211 -19.98 -27.53 1.42
CA PRO A 211 -19.20 -26.35 1.82
C PRO A 211 -17.69 -26.62 1.85
N LEU A 212 -17.30 -27.90 1.73
CA LEU A 212 -15.94 -28.37 1.52
C LEU A 212 -15.80 -28.91 0.10
N SER A 213 -14.60 -28.81 -0.48
CA SER A 213 -14.23 -29.58 -1.68
C SER A 213 -14.30 -31.08 -1.40
N ILE A 214 -14.39 -31.89 -2.47
CA ILE A 214 -14.28 -33.36 -2.37
C ILE A 214 -12.98 -33.73 -1.65
N GLU A 215 -11.89 -33.07 -2.01
CA GLU A 215 -10.58 -33.24 -1.39
C GLU A 215 -10.58 -32.88 0.10
N GLY A 216 -11.22 -31.77 0.49
CA GLY A 216 -11.29 -31.35 1.88
C GLY A 216 -12.15 -32.30 2.72
N ALA A 217 -13.28 -32.76 2.18
CA ALA A 217 -14.14 -33.73 2.85
C ALA A 217 -13.44 -35.09 3.01
N GLN A 218 -12.71 -35.54 1.99
CA GLN A 218 -11.91 -36.77 2.06
C GLN A 218 -10.81 -36.64 3.10
N PHE A 219 -10.07 -35.53 3.09
CA PHE A 219 -9.05 -35.25 4.10
C PHE A 219 -9.61 -35.29 5.52
N LEU A 220 -10.78 -34.68 5.79
CA LEU A 220 -11.37 -34.73 7.13
C LEU A 220 -11.71 -36.14 7.59
N ARG A 221 -12.23 -36.99 6.70
CA ARG A 221 -12.50 -38.40 7.04
C ARG A 221 -11.22 -39.14 7.36
N ASP A 222 -10.20 -39.00 6.51
CA ASP A 222 -8.91 -39.66 6.70
C ASP A 222 -8.22 -39.16 7.98
N PHE A 223 -8.29 -37.87 8.26
CA PHE A 223 -7.75 -37.23 9.45
C PHE A 223 -8.44 -37.73 10.74
N ILE A 224 -9.77 -37.77 10.75
CA ILE A 224 -10.54 -38.30 11.89
C ILE A 224 -10.21 -39.78 12.11
N SER A 225 -10.24 -40.60 11.06
CA SER A 225 -9.89 -42.02 11.14
C SER A 225 -8.46 -42.26 11.64
N LYS A 226 -7.52 -41.37 11.30
CA LYS A 226 -6.15 -41.40 11.85
C LYS A 226 -6.11 -41.06 13.33
N THR A 227 -6.92 -40.09 13.80
CA THR A 227 -7.00 -39.71 15.22
C THR A 227 -7.60 -40.79 16.11
N GLU A 228 -8.34 -41.74 15.54
CA GLU A 228 -8.91 -42.89 16.23
C GLU A 228 -7.93 -44.08 16.39
N ARG A 229 -6.76 -44.03 15.73
CA ARG A 229 -5.71 -45.05 15.80
C ARG A 229 -4.66 -44.72 16.86
N ASP A 230 -3.78 -45.69 17.14
CA ASP A 230 -2.62 -45.48 18.00
C ASP A 230 -1.66 -44.44 17.41
N LEU A 231 -1.67 -43.24 18.00
CA LEU A 231 -0.86 -42.10 17.58
C LEU A 231 0.64 -42.32 17.78
N GLU A 232 1.06 -43.34 18.55
CA GLU A 232 2.47 -43.72 18.67
C GLU A 232 3.02 -44.35 17.38
N GLN A 233 2.15 -44.97 16.56
CA GLN A 233 2.52 -45.64 15.32
C GLN A 233 2.35 -44.74 14.08
N GLU A 234 1.35 -43.87 14.05
CA GLU A 234 1.08 -42.92 12.96
C GLU A 234 0.85 -41.49 13.49
N PRO A 235 1.92 -40.72 13.81
CA PRO A 235 1.76 -39.39 14.37
C PRO A 235 1.11 -38.41 13.39
N ILE A 236 0.32 -37.48 13.94
CA ILE A 236 -0.28 -36.38 13.16
C ILE A 236 0.81 -35.35 12.86
N GLU A 237 1.02 -35.06 11.58
CA GLU A 237 1.96 -34.05 11.14
C GLU A 237 1.41 -32.63 11.37
N GLY A 238 2.28 -31.65 11.66
CA GLY A 238 1.88 -30.25 11.80
C GLY A 238 1.16 -29.69 10.56
N ALA A 239 1.51 -30.16 9.36
CA ALA A 239 0.84 -29.77 8.12
C ALA A 239 -0.61 -30.30 8.02
N GLU A 240 -0.90 -31.46 8.61
CA GLU A 240 -2.27 -31.99 8.69
C GLU A 240 -3.11 -31.13 9.65
N ILE A 241 -2.55 -30.71 10.78
CA ILE A 241 -3.20 -29.77 11.71
C ILE A 241 -3.48 -28.42 11.03
N ALA A 242 -2.50 -27.90 10.29
CA ALA A 242 -2.65 -26.66 9.53
C ALA A 242 -3.78 -26.77 8.49
N ARG A 243 -3.87 -27.88 7.76
CA ARG A 243 -4.94 -28.12 6.79
C ARG A 243 -6.31 -28.28 7.46
N PHE A 244 -6.39 -28.96 8.60
CA PHE A 244 -7.61 -29.05 9.39
C PHE A 244 -8.11 -27.65 9.81
N ARG A 245 -7.22 -26.82 10.34
CA ARG A 245 -7.53 -25.41 10.69
C ARG A 245 -7.91 -24.58 9.47
N LEU A 246 -7.27 -24.79 8.32
CA LEU A 246 -7.66 -24.13 7.08
C LEU A 246 -9.12 -24.43 6.73
N LEU A 247 -9.51 -25.71 6.75
CA LEU A 247 -10.88 -26.13 6.45
C LEU A 247 -11.89 -25.52 7.42
N THR A 248 -11.56 -25.40 8.71
CA THR A 248 -12.45 -24.73 9.67
C THR A 248 -12.54 -23.23 9.43
N THR A 249 -11.46 -22.55 9.04
CA THR A 249 -11.48 -21.10 8.74
C THR A 249 -12.29 -20.74 7.49
N ILE A 250 -12.40 -21.66 6.53
CA ILE A 250 -13.16 -21.45 5.29
C ILE A 250 -14.66 -21.62 5.52
N LEU A 251 -15.05 -22.38 6.54
CA LEU A 251 -16.43 -22.61 6.92
C LEU A 251 -16.93 -21.44 7.78
N GLY A 252 -17.62 -20.49 7.15
CA GLY A 252 -18.23 -19.34 7.82
C GLY A 252 -19.72 -19.22 7.57
N LYS A 253 -20.48 -18.84 8.59
CA LYS A 253 -21.88 -18.38 8.49
C LYS A 253 -21.95 -16.94 9.01
N HIS A 254 -22.87 -16.15 8.49
CA HIS A 254 -23.11 -14.79 8.98
C HIS A 254 -23.35 -14.78 10.51
N GLY A 255 -22.59 -13.95 11.23
CA GLY A 255 -22.58 -13.88 12.69
C GLY A 255 -21.43 -14.63 13.36
N ASN A 256 -20.69 -15.46 12.60
CA ASN A 256 -19.43 -16.03 13.07
C ASN A 256 -18.29 -15.02 12.89
N ASP A 257 -17.29 -15.12 13.76
CA ASP A 257 -16.02 -14.43 13.56
C ASP A 257 -15.36 -14.90 12.26
N GLU A 258 -14.79 -13.95 11.51
CA GLU A 258 -13.96 -14.26 10.35
C GLU A 258 -12.50 -14.42 10.78
N TYR A 259 -11.96 -15.62 10.62
CA TYR A 259 -10.55 -15.92 10.87
C TYR A 259 -9.79 -16.18 9.57
N SER A 260 -8.53 -15.76 9.52
CA SER A 260 -7.55 -16.25 8.54
C SER A 260 -6.68 -17.33 9.16
N LEU A 261 -6.14 -18.21 8.34
CA LEU A 261 -5.13 -19.17 8.80
C LEU A 261 -3.92 -18.41 9.36
N GLY A 262 -3.38 -18.89 10.48
CA GLY A 262 -2.23 -18.28 11.13
C GLY A 262 -0.98 -18.28 10.25
N VAL A 263 -0.02 -17.39 10.55
CA VAL A 263 1.22 -17.21 9.76
C VAL A 263 2.02 -18.51 9.69
N HIS A 264 2.22 -19.19 10.82
CA HIS A 264 2.95 -20.46 10.88
C HIS A 264 2.26 -21.54 10.04
N ASP A 265 0.96 -21.75 10.27
CA ASP A 265 0.16 -22.75 9.55
C ASP A 265 0.12 -22.46 8.04
N SER A 266 0.06 -21.20 7.62
CA SER A 266 0.10 -20.82 6.20
C SER A 266 1.45 -21.16 5.55
N ASN A 267 2.57 -20.97 6.26
CA ASN A 267 3.89 -21.37 5.77
C ASN A 267 4.06 -22.89 5.76
N LEU A 268 3.48 -23.62 6.73
CA LEU A 268 3.43 -25.08 6.70
C LEU A 268 2.65 -25.60 5.48
N MET A 269 1.49 -24.99 5.18
CA MET A 269 0.71 -25.31 3.98
C MET A 269 1.46 -25.02 2.68
N PHE A 270 2.32 -24.00 2.66
CA PHE A 270 3.20 -23.73 1.52
C PHE A 270 4.32 -24.78 1.39
N ALA A 271 4.97 -25.12 2.51
CA ALA A 271 6.10 -26.05 2.52
C ALA A 271 5.73 -27.51 2.25
N LYS A 272 4.54 -27.92 2.70
CA LYS A 272 4.04 -29.29 2.50
C LYS A 272 2.84 -29.34 1.56
N GLY A 273 2.57 -28.26 0.82
CA GLY A 273 1.40 -28.13 -0.05
C GLY A 273 1.33 -29.22 -1.11
N ASP A 274 2.46 -29.67 -1.65
CA ASP A 274 2.51 -30.75 -2.65
C ASP A 274 2.11 -32.13 -2.10
N LYS A 275 2.11 -32.31 -0.77
CA LYS A 275 1.56 -33.53 -0.14
C LYS A 275 0.03 -33.58 -0.24
N PHE A 276 -0.62 -32.43 -0.43
CA PHE A 276 -2.07 -32.31 -0.39
C PHE A 276 -2.63 -31.98 -1.77
N LYS A 277 -3.65 -32.71 -2.18
CA LYS A 277 -4.54 -32.24 -3.23
C LYS A 277 -5.52 -31.25 -2.60
N LEU A 278 -5.33 -29.96 -2.83
CA LEU A 278 -6.18 -28.89 -2.28
C LEU A 278 -7.33 -28.56 -3.23
N GLY A 279 -8.53 -28.36 -2.67
CA GLY A 279 -9.68 -27.88 -3.44
C GLY A 279 -9.70 -26.36 -3.59
N GLN A 280 -10.58 -25.86 -4.48
CA GLN A 280 -10.68 -24.42 -4.79
C GLN A 280 -10.98 -23.54 -3.57
N HIS A 281 -11.85 -24.00 -2.67
CA HIS A 281 -12.16 -23.28 -1.43
C HIS A 281 -10.96 -23.18 -0.48
N GLU A 282 -10.13 -24.24 -0.41
CA GLU A 282 -8.88 -24.27 0.36
C GLU A 282 -7.86 -23.27 -0.20
N ILE A 283 -7.69 -23.27 -1.53
CA ILE A 283 -6.79 -22.33 -2.21
C ILE A 283 -7.26 -20.88 -2.00
N SER A 284 -8.57 -20.61 -2.14
CA SER A 284 -9.14 -19.29 -1.86
C SER A 284 -8.94 -18.88 -0.39
N GLY A 285 -9.04 -19.81 0.56
CA GLY A 285 -8.73 -19.59 1.97
C GLY A 285 -7.27 -19.21 2.21
N LEU A 286 -6.34 -19.88 1.52
CA LEU A 286 -4.91 -19.57 1.57
C LEU A 286 -4.60 -18.20 0.95
N VAL A 287 -5.24 -17.84 -0.17
CA VAL A 287 -5.14 -16.49 -0.74
C VAL A 287 -5.70 -15.43 0.21
N ALA A 288 -6.85 -15.69 0.83
CA ALA A 288 -7.43 -14.79 1.82
C ALA A 288 -6.49 -14.58 3.02
N SER A 289 -5.82 -15.64 3.50
CA SER A 289 -4.82 -15.57 4.57
C SER A 289 -3.56 -14.80 4.16
N GLY A 290 -3.06 -15.03 2.94
CA GLY A 290 -1.94 -14.29 2.37
C GLY A 290 -2.24 -12.80 2.19
N LEU A 291 -3.44 -12.46 1.71
CA LEU A 291 -3.88 -11.07 1.60
C LEU A 291 -4.11 -10.43 2.97
N SER A 292 -4.67 -11.13 3.94
CA SER A 292 -4.82 -10.60 5.31
C SER A 292 -3.47 -10.23 5.95
N ASN A 293 -2.36 -10.89 5.56
CA ASN A 293 -1.02 -10.67 6.12
C ASN A 293 -0.02 -10.07 5.12
N PHE A 294 -0.48 -9.53 3.99
CA PHE A 294 0.39 -9.10 2.90
C PHE A 294 1.40 -8.02 3.33
N SER A 295 0.96 -7.07 4.15
CA SER A 295 1.79 -5.99 4.69
C SER A 295 2.93 -6.48 5.60
N ASN A 296 2.79 -7.67 6.19
CA ASN A 296 3.79 -8.26 7.08
C ASN A 296 4.84 -9.06 6.29
N GLU A 297 4.61 -9.26 4.99
CA GLU A 297 5.51 -9.97 4.07
C GLU A 297 5.91 -11.37 4.57
N ASN A 298 5.11 -12.02 5.41
CA ASN A 298 5.49 -13.27 6.11
C ASN A 298 4.54 -14.44 5.82
N VAL A 299 3.60 -14.27 4.89
CA VAL A 299 2.70 -15.35 4.44
C VAL A 299 2.82 -15.51 2.93
N PRO A 300 3.05 -16.73 2.42
CA PRO A 300 3.04 -17.01 0.99
C PRO A 300 1.66 -16.77 0.37
N LEU A 301 1.64 -16.19 -0.83
CA LEU A 301 0.42 -15.74 -1.50
C LEU A 301 0.41 -16.11 -2.98
N TRP A 302 1.56 -15.98 -3.64
CA TRP A 302 1.66 -15.90 -5.09
C TRP A 302 1.47 -17.26 -5.74
N ARG A 303 1.96 -18.34 -5.12
CA ARG A 303 1.65 -19.71 -5.54
C ARG A 303 0.15 -19.98 -5.56
N TRP A 304 -0.57 -19.51 -4.54
CA TRP A 304 -2.00 -19.74 -4.40
C TRP A 304 -2.82 -18.90 -5.37
N LEU A 305 -2.41 -17.65 -5.61
CA LEU A 305 -2.97 -16.83 -6.68
C LEU A 305 -2.78 -17.49 -8.05
N ALA A 306 -1.57 -17.96 -8.35
CA ALA A 306 -1.30 -18.69 -9.59
C ALA A 306 -2.18 -19.95 -9.74
N ALA A 307 -2.40 -20.68 -8.64
CA ALA A 307 -3.27 -21.87 -8.63
C ALA A 307 -4.76 -21.55 -8.89
N MET A 308 -5.23 -20.34 -8.57
CA MET A 308 -6.59 -19.87 -8.92
C MET A 308 -6.70 -19.30 -10.35
N GLY A 309 -5.63 -19.35 -11.14
CA GLY A 309 -5.60 -18.76 -12.47
C GLY A 309 -5.39 -17.25 -12.47
N GLU A 310 -4.89 -16.66 -11.38
CA GLU A 310 -4.38 -15.28 -11.41
C GLU A 310 -3.31 -15.14 -12.49
N PHE A 311 -3.14 -13.94 -13.04
CA PHE A 311 -2.34 -13.62 -14.23
C PHE A 311 -2.96 -14.05 -15.57
N SER A 312 -4.04 -14.84 -15.54
CA SER A 312 -4.89 -15.12 -16.72
C SER A 312 -6.32 -14.56 -16.59
N ASN A 313 -6.90 -14.57 -15.39
CA ASN A 313 -8.31 -14.22 -15.15
C ASN A 313 -8.55 -13.04 -14.18
N SER A 314 -7.49 -12.35 -13.71
CA SER A 314 -7.56 -11.14 -12.86
C SER A 314 -8.55 -11.24 -11.67
N ILE A 315 -8.26 -12.14 -10.73
CA ILE A 315 -8.98 -12.41 -9.48
C ILE A 315 -8.68 -11.40 -8.37
N LEU A 316 -7.50 -10.77 -8.33
CA LEU A 316 -7.16 -9.79 -7.27
C LEU A 316 -8.16 -8.63 -7.15
N PRO A 317 -8.66 -8.01 -8.24
CA PRO A 317 -9.72 -7.01 -8.17
C PRO A 317 -10.94 -7.43 -7.33
N PHE A 318 -11.31 -8.71 -7.34
CA PHE A 318 -12.44 -9.21 -6.55
C PHE A 318 -12.21 -9.08 -5.04
N TYR A 319 -10.98 -9.34 -4.58
CA TYR A 319 -10.60 -9.21 -3.17
C TYR A 319 -10.49 -7.75 -2.69
N THR A 320 -10.52 -6.77 -3.59
CA THR A 320 -10.60 -5.35 -3.22
C THR A 320 -12.02 -4.91 -2.83
N PHE A 321 -13.02 -5.72 -3.20
CA PHE A 321 -14.43 -5.50 -2.90
C PHE A 321 -14.89 -6.36 -1.72
N LYS A 322 -14.53 -7.66 -1.72
CA LYS A 322 -15.03 -8.64 -0.76
C LYS A 322 -14.12 -8.83 0.46
N GLY A 323 -14.74 -8.94 1.64
CA GLY A 323 -14.07 -9.30 2.90
C GLY A 323 -13.67 -8.10 3.77
N PRO A 324 -12.88 -8.36 4.83
CA PRO A 324 -12.47 -7.33 5.80
C PRO A 324 -11.67 -6.21 5.16
N THR A 325 -11.72 -5.01 5.77
CA THR A 325 -11.05 -3.81 5.24
C THR A 325 -9.55 -4.01 5.02
N GLU A 326 -8.84 -4.66 5.95
CA GLU A 326 -7.40 -4.96 5.82
C GLU A 326 -7.09 -5.82 4.59
N ARG A 327 -7.90 -6.87 4.35
CA ARG A 327 -7.75 -7.73 3.17
C ARG A 327 -7.95 -6.94 1.88
N ARG A 328 -8.93 -6.03 1.86
CA ARG A 328 -9.20 -5.17 0.71
C ARG A 328 -8.04 -4.21 0.44
N ILE A 329 -7.47 -3.60 1.48
CA ILE A 329 -6.28 -2.74 1.40
C ILE A 329 -5.09 -3.52 0.83
N ASN A 330 -4.84 -4.70 1.37
CA ASN A 330 -3.72 -5.54 0.97
C ASN A 330 -3.88 -6.12 -0.45
N ALA A 331 -5.11 -6.39 -0.89
CA ALA A 331 -5.39 -6.73 -2.28
C ALA A 331 -5.03 -5.58 -3.23
N ILE A 332 -5.40 -4.34 -2.90
CA ILE A 332 -4.99 -3.15 -3.68
C ILE A 332 -3.47 -3.00 -3.70
N THR A 333 -2.81 -3.22 -2.56
CA THR A 333 -1.34 -3.17 -2.47
C THR A 333 -0.67 -4.26 -3.30
N ALA A 334 -1.20 -5.48 -3.30
CA ALA A 334 -0.73 -6.58 -4.14
C ALA A 334 -0.91 -6.25 -5.64
N MET A 335 -2.07 -5.73 -6.03
CA MET A 335 -2.32 -5.24 -7.39
C MET A 335 -1.31 -4.16 -7.80
N LYS A 336 -1.03 -3.22 -6.90
CA LYS A 336 -0.05 -2.15 -7.11
C LYS A 336 1.37 -2.69 -7.28
N LEU A 337 1.73 -3.77 -6.59
CA LEU A 337 3.04 -4.41 -6.71
C LEU A 337 3.23 -5.02 -8.10
N ILE A 338 2.26 -5.82 -8.57
CA ILE A 338 2.35 -6.53 -9.85
C ILE A 338 1.82 -5.75 -11.06
N SER A 339 1.41 -4.50 -10.85
CA SER A 339 0.82 -3.63 -11.88
C SER A 339 -0.45 -4.24 -12.51
N GLU A 340 -1.29 -4.87 -11.69
CA GLU A 340 -2.55 -5.48 -12.15
C GLU A 340 -3.56 -4.38 -12.53
N PRO A 341 -4.11 -4.36 -13.75
CA PRO A 341 -5.07 -3.35 -14.18
C PRO A 341 -6.47 -3.58 -13.59
N LEU A 342 -7.30 -2.53 -13.59
CA LEU A 342 -8.73 -2.68 -13.26
C LEU A 342 -9.52 -3.28 -14.43
N PRO A 343 -10.56 -4.09 -14.15
CA PRO A 343 -11.41 -4.68 -15.18
C PRO A 343 -12.09 -3.61 -16.04
N SER A 344 -11.92 -3.69 -17.37
CA SER A 344 -12.36 -2.65 -18.31
C SER A 344 -13.58 -3.04 -19.17
N GLY A 345 -14.05 -4.29 -19.12
CA GLY A 345 -15.06 -4.82 -20.07
C GLY A 345 -16.30 -5.49 -19.49
N GLY A 346 -16.44 -5.58 -18.16
CA GLY A 346 -17.60 -6.23 -17.52
C GLY A 346 -18.84 -5.33 -17.45
N LYS A 347 -20.04 -5.86 -17.78
CA LYS A 347 -21.31 -5.09 -17.67
C LYS A 347 -21.64 -4.67 -16.23
N ARG A 348 -21.21 -5.43 -15.22
CA ARG A 348 -21.52 -5.18 -13.79
C ARG A 348 -20.28 -5.10 -12.90
N PHE A 349 -19.26 -5.93 -13.14
CA PHE A 349 -17.96 -5.86 -12.44
C PHE A 349 -16.93 -5.15 -13.34
N ASN A 350 -16.75 -3.86 -13.13
CA ASN A 350 -15.86 -3.02 -13.90
C ASN A 350 -15.16 -1.97 -13.02
N ARG A 351 -14.28 -1.17 -13.64
CA ARG A 351 -13.56 -0.07 -13.00
C ARG A 351 -14.48 0.82 -12.16
N ASP A 352 -15.57 1.31 -12.73
CA ASP A 352 -16.50 2.24 -12.06
C ASP A 352 -17.14 1.60 -10.81
N PHE A 353 -17.56 0.33 -10.90
CA PHE A 353 -18.08 -0.42 -9.76
C PHE A 353 -17.07 -0.48 -8.59
N LEU A 354 -15.82 -0.82 -8.88
CA LEU A 354 -14.77 -0.91 -7.87
C LEU A 354 -14.46 0.44 -7.25
N LEU A 355 -14.35 1.49 -8.08
CA LEU A 355 -14.12 2.86 -7.60
C LEU A 355 -15.24 3.33 -6.68
N LYS A 356 -16.51 3.11 -7.05
CA LYS A 356 -17.66 3.42 -6.18
C LYS A 356 -17.60 2.67 -4.85
N SER A 357 -17.17 1.40 -4.86
CA SER A 357 -16.99 0.64 -3.63
C SER A 357 -15.83 1.15 -2.75
N TRP A 358 -14.71 1.52 -3.36
CA TRP A 358 -13.54 2.00 -2.62
C TRP A 358 -13.79 3.37 -1.97
N PHE A 359 -14.45 4.28 -2.69
CA PHE A 359 -14.70 5.65 -2.25
C PHE A 359 -16.10 5.87 -1.65
N SER A 360 -16.84 4.80 -1.35
CA SER A 360 -18.13 4.90 -0.65
C SER A 360 -18.02 5.62 0.69
N ASP A 361 -19.12 6.22 1.16
CA ASP A 361 -19.14 6.96 2.44
C ASP A 361 -18.81 6.03 3.64
N ASN A 362 -19.15 4.74 3.53
CA ASN A 362 -18.86 3.72 4.55
C ASN A 362 -17.42 3.19 4.50
N SER A 363 -16.63 3.55 3.49
CA SER A 363 -15.24 3.10 3.37
C SER A 363 -14.33 3.82 4.38
N LYS A 364 -13.48 3.06 5.07
CA LYS A 364 -12.44 3.65 5.96
C LYS A 364 -11.42 4.44 5.14
N SER A 365 -10.89 5.54 5.70
CA SER A 365 -9.89 6.38 5.03
C SER A 365 -8.64 5.62 4.61
N ALA A 366 -8.19 4.62 5.38
CA ALA A 366 -7.05 3.76 4.99
C ALA A 366 -7.28 3.02 3.66
N LEU A 367 -8.52 2.56 3.40
CA LEU A 367 -8.88 1.94 2.12
C LEU A 367 -8.85 2.95 0.98
N ARG A 368 -9.36 4.16 1.21
CA ARG A 368 -9.33 5.25 0.23
C ARG A 368 -7.89 5.65 -0.10
N VAL A 369 -7.01 5.76 0.90
CA VAL A 369 -5.57 6.02 0.70
C VAL A 369 -4.92 4.93 -0.15
N ALA A 370 -5.19 3.65 0.12
CA ALA A 370 -4.67 2.55 -0.70
C ALA A 370 -5.16 2.64 -2.16
N ALA A 371 -6.44 2.92 -2.37
CA ALA A 371 -7.03 3.13 -3.69
C ALA A 371 -6.42 4.33 -4.42
N LEU A 372 -6.25 5.48 -3.76
CA LEU A 372 -5.61 6.68 -4.31
C LEU A 372 -4.16 6.40 -4.69
N ASN A 373 -3.40 5.70 -3.84
CA ASN A 373 -2.03 5.30 -4.13
C ASN A 373 -1.91 4.35 -5.33
N TYR A 374 -2.94 3.54 -5.61
CA TYR A 374 -3.04 2.73 -6.82
C TYR A 374 -3.39 3.59 -8.04
N LEU A 375 -4.37 4.49 -7.93
CA LEU A 375 -4.74 5.43 -9.01
C LEU A 375 -3.62 6.41 -9.37
N GLY A 376 -2.81 6.80 -8.39
CA GLY A 376 -1.62 7.60 -8.66
C GLY A 376 -0.64 6.91 -9.61
N GLU A 377 -0.63 5.58 -9.69
CA GLU A 377 0.27 4.83 -10.59
C GLU A 377 -0.41 4.25 -11.83
N PHE A 378 -1.70 3.90 -11.75
CA PHE A 378 -2.44 3.21 -12.82
C PHE A 378 -3.77 3.90 -13.17
N GLY A 379 -4.03 5.07 -12.59
CA GLY A 379 -5.20 5.89 -12.86
C GLY A 379 -5.20 6.47 -14.28
N ILE A 380 -6.39 6.68 -14.79
CA ILE A 380 -6.66 7.29 -16.10
C ILE A 380 -7.43 8.59 -15.89
N THR A 381 -7.49 9.43 -16.93
CA THR A 381 -8.14 10.75 -16.86
C THR A 381 -9.59 10.70 -16.38
N SER A 382 -10.34 9.62 -16.66
CA SER A 382 -11.72 9.47 -16.17
C SER A 382 -11.83 9.33 -14.64
N ASP A 383 -10.76 8.94 -13.95
CA ASP A 383 -10.77 8.80 -12.49
C ASP A 383 -10.60 10.13 -11.77
N ILE A 384 -10.25 11.21 -12.48
CA ILE A 384 -10.06 12.54 -11.89
C ILE A 384 -11.34 13.01 -11.19
N SER A 385 -12.52 12.65 -11.70
CA SER A 385 -13.80 13.02 -11.09
C SER A 385 -13.95 12.47 -9.67
N ILE A 386 -13.59 11.20 -9.44
CA ILE A 386 -13.69 10.59 -8.12
C ILE A 386 -12.59 11.08 -7.17
N ILE A 387 -11.40 11.38 -7.71
CA ILE A 387 -10.31 11.96 -6.92
C ILE A 387 -10.66 13.39 -6.48
N ARG A 388 -11.29 14.20 -7.35
CA ARG A 388 -11.80 15.53 -6.98
C ARG A 388 -12.88 15.43 -5.91
N ALA A 389 -13.84 14.52 -6.06
CA ALA A 389 -14.84 14.30 -5.03
C ALA A 389 -14.21 13.93 -3.67
N GLU A 390 -13.10 13.20 -3.66
CA GLU A 390 -12.36 12.90 -2.44
C GLU A 390 -11.57 14.10 -1.90
N LEU A 391 -11.01 14.96 -2.76
CA LEU A 391 -10.40 16.24 -2.34
C LEU A 391 -11.44 17.18 -1.73
N ASP A 392 -12.65 17.22 -2.30
CA ASP A 392 -13.77 18.05 -1.83
C ASP A 392 -14.28 17.62 -0.44
N ARG A 393 -14.09 16.34 -0.07
CA ARG A 393 -14.37 15.86 1.31
C ARG A 393 -13.44 16.49 2.35
N ASN A 394 -12.29 17.02 1.92
CA ASN A 394 -11.29 17.68 2.76
C ASN A 394 -10.88 16.85 3.99
N ASP A 395 -10.76 15.53 3.83
CA ASP A 395 -10.26 14.63 4.87
C ASP A 395 -8.72 14.70 4.93
N ASN A 396 -8.19 15.12 6.08
CA ASN A 396 -6.75 15.22 6.32
C ASN A 396 -5.99 13.89 6.09
N GLN A 397 -6.67 12.75 6.25
CA GLN A 397 -6.05 11.44 6.05
C GLN A 397 -5.88 11.08 4.56
N THR A 398 -6.75 11.58 3.68
CA THR A 398 -6.77 11.22 2.25
C THR A 398 -6.24 12.32 1.34
N ASN A 399 -6.26 13.59 1.77
CA ASN A 399 -5.93 14.75 0.94
C ASN A 399 -4.54 14.66 0.27
N ASN A 400 -3.51 14.26 1.02
CA ASN A 400 -2.15 14.11 0.46
C ASN A 400 -2.09 13.02 -0.62
N ALA A 401 -2.73 11.86 -0.38
CA ALA A 401 -2.77 10.76 -1.34
C ALA A 401 -3.62 11.13 -2.57
N ALA A 402 -4.70 11.90 -2.37
CA ALA A 402 -5.57 12.35 -3.44
C ALA A 402 -4.87 13.39 -4.33
N THR A 403 -4.15 14.33 -3.71
CA THR A 403 -3.30 15.29 -4.41
C THR A 403 -2.21 14.60 -5.21
N ASP A 404 -1.46 13.66 -4.59
CA ASP A 404 -0.42 12.90 -5.29
C ASP A 404 -1.01 12.11 -6.47
N ALA A 405 -2.15 11.45 -6.28
CA ALA A 405 -2.83 10.72 -7.35
C ALA A 405 -3.28 11.64 -8.50
N PHE A 406 -3.88 12.79 -8.17
CA PHE A 406 -4.32 13.79 -9.14
C PHE A 406 -3.15 14.30 -9.99
N LEU A 407 -2.07 14.72 -9.32
CA LEU A 407 -0.88 15.26 -9.98
C LEU A 407 -0.19 14.22 -10.86
N ARG A 408 -0.08 12.97 -10.41
CA ARG A 408 0.51 11.89 -11.22
C ARG A 408 -0.30 11.55 -12.45
N ILE A 409 -1.64 11.56 -12.37
CA ILE A 409 -2.49 11.35 -13.55
C ILE A 409 -2.28 12.52 -14.53
N LYS A 410 -2.26 13.77 -14.04
CA LYS A 410 -1.99 14.95 -14.89
C LYS A 410 -0.59 14.95 -15.50
N LEU A 411 0.40 14.43 -14.78
CA LEU A 411 1.77 14.28 -15.28
C LEU A 411 1.86 13.33 -16.48
N ARG A 412 0.97 12.33 -16.59
CA ARG A 412 0.87 11.46 -17.77
C ARG A 412 0.31 12.19 -19.00
N GLU A 413 -0.50 13.23 -18.81
CA GLU A 413 -0.98 14.09 -19.91
C GLU A 413 0.15 15.01 -20.38
N SER A 414 0.69 15.82 -19.47
CA SER A 414 1.93 16.58 -19.67
C SER A 414 2.45 17.16 -18.35
N ARG A 415 3.73 17.55 -18.31
CA ARG A 415 4.30 18.28 -17.18
C ARG A 415 3.62 19.63 -16.96
N GLU A 416 3.26 20.31 -18.04
CA GLU A 416 2.56 21.60 -17.95
C GLU A 416 1.17 21.44 -17.30
N CYS A 417 0.42 20.41 -17.70
CA CYS A 417 -0.86 20.07 -17.08
C CYS A 417 -0.72 19.76 -15.59
N ALA A 418 0.37 19.08 -15.19
CA ALA A 418 0.65 18.79 -13.79
C ALA A 418 1.02 20.05 -12.98
N ILE A 419 1.75 21.00 -13.56
CA ILE A 419 2.05 22.27 -12.90
C ILE A 419 0.80 23.15 -12.76
N LEU A 420 -0.04 23.22 -13.79
CA LEU A 420 -1.33 23.92 -13.69
C LEU A 420 -2.21 23.30 -12.59
N ALA A 421 -2.26 21.98 -12.52
CA ALA A 421 -2.94 21.25 -11.45
C ALA A 421 -2.33 21.54 -10.05
N LEU A 422 -1.01 21.60 -9.95
CA LEU A 422 -0.31 21.96 -8.71
C LEU A 422 -0.69 23.38 -8.26
N ASN A 423 -0.82 24.31 -9.20
CA ASN A 423 -1.26 25.67 -8.95
C ASN A 423 -2.73 25.80 -8.57
N GLU A 424 -3.59 24.94 -9.11
CA GLU A 424 -5.01 24.82 -8.73
C GLU A 424 -5.14 24.33 -7.28
N LEU A 425 -4.43 23.24 -6.94
CA LEU A 425 -4.57 22.57 -5.64
C LEU A 425 -3.82 23.25 -4.50
N ARG A 426 -2.69 23.92 -4.79
CA ARG A 426 -1.80 24.59 -3.82
C ARG A 426 -1.51 23.76 -2.55
N PRO A 427 -0.98 22.54 -2.69
CA PRO A 427 -0.77 21.68 -1.54
C PRO A 427 0.31 22.22 -0.60
N SER A 428 0.16 21.93 0.69
CA SER A 428 1.16 22.23 1.72
C SER A 428 2.37 21.29 1.63
N PHE A 429 2.17 20.08 1.10
CA PHE A 429 3.18 19.02 1.01
C PHE A 429 3.12 18.29 -0.33
N VAL A 430 4.30 17.97 -0.87
CA VAL A 430 4.48 17.16 -2.08
C VAL A 430 5.61 16.16 -1.81
N HIS A 431 5.35 14.87 -2.06
CA HIS A 431 6.36 13.81 -1.88
C HIS A 431 7.58 14.02 -2.79
N GLN A 432 8.77 13.64 -2.31
CA GLN A 432 10.03 13.84 -3.03
C GLN A 432 10.05 13.14 -4.39
N ASP A 433 9.50 11.93 -4.51
CA ASP A 433 9.44 11.20 -5.79
C ASP A 433 8.59 11.94 -6.83
N LEU A 434 7.49 12.54 -6.39
CA LEU A 434 6.64 13.35 -7.25
C LEU A 434 7.32 14.68 -7.59
N MET A 435 8.01 15.31 -6.65
CA MET A 435 8.86 16.49 -6.90
C MET A 435 9.90 16.21 -7.98
N ILE A 436 10.61 15.08 -7.90
CA ILE A 436 11.57 14.68 -8.93
C ILE A 436 10.83 14.51 -10.26
N ALA A 437 9.74 13.73 -10.30
CA ALA A 437 9.01 13.46 -11.53
C ALA A 437 8.44 14.73 -12.21
N LEU A 438 7.96 15.70 -11.43
CA LEU A 438 7.45 16.99 -11.92
C LEU A 438 8.54 17.82 -12.59
N PHE A 439 9.77 17.81 -12.05
CA PHE A 439 10.85 18.72 -12.46
C PHE A 439 12.04 18.05 -13.17
N ASP A 440 12.05 16.72 -13.36
CA ASP A 440 13.17 15.95 -13.97
C ASP A 440 13.57 16.43 -15.38
N ASN A 441 12.60 16.95 -16.15
CA ASN A 441 12.85 17.60 -17.44
C ASN A 441 12.54 19.09 -17.35
N GLU A 442 13.48 19.84 -16.75
CA GLU A 442 13.35 21.28 -16.54
C GLU A 442 13.00 22.00 -17.86
N ALA A 443 13.55 21.59 -19.02
CA ALA A 443 13.34 22.27 -20.31
C ALA A 443 11.90 22.16 -20.86
N ALA A 444 11.13 21.16 -20.43
CA ALA A 444 9.74 20.98 -20.88
C ALA A 444 8.75 21.97 -20.24
N LEU A 445 9.16 22.66 -19.17
CA LEU A 445 8.32 23.60 -18.42
C LEU A 445 8.48 25.03 -18.96
N SER A 446 7.36 25.71 -19.20
CA SER A 446 7.39 27.11 -19.58
C SER A 446 7.89 27.99 -18.43
N THR A 447 8.54 29.11 -18.75
CA THR A 447 8.97 30.08 -17.74
C THR A 447 7.77 30.66 -16.98
N GLU A 448 6.64 30.86 -17.66
CA GLU A 448 5.40 31.35 -17.05
C GLU A 448 4.84 30.38 -16.00
N SER A 449 4.80 29.08 -16.31
CA SER A 449 4.40 28.05 -15.35
C SER A 449 5.34 27.98 -14.14
N LEU A 450 6.65 28.13 -14.34
CA LEU A 450 7.60 28.18 -13.23
C LEU A 450 7.42 29.43 -12.36
N ILE A 451 7.10 30.58 -12.95
CA ILE A 451 6.80 31.82 -12.21
C ILE A 451 5.58 31.61 -11.30
N SER A 452 4.52 30.97 -11.80
CA SER A 452 3.34 30.68 -10.99
C SER A 452 3.60 29.73 -9.81
N CYS A 453 4.69 28.94 -9.87
CA CYS A 453 5.12 28.07 -8.78
C CYS A 453 5.87 28.82 -7.65
N ILE A 454 6.22 30.09 -7.84
CA ILE A 454 6.90 30.89 -6.81
C ILE A 454 5.98 31.17 -5.62
N ASP A 455 4.67 31.30 -5.84
CA ASP A 455 3.69 31.61 -4.77
C ASP A 455 3.09 30.36 -4.11
N GLN A 456 3.71 29.19 -4.30
CA GLN A 456 3.21 27.92 -3.78
C GLN A 456 3.32 27.82 -2.26
N GLN A 457 2.37 27.12 -1.61
CA GLN A 457 2.45 26.88 -0.16
C GLN A 457 3.59 25.93 0.20
N CYS A 458 3.83 24.91 -0.64
CA CYS A 458 4.91 23.96 -0.43
C CYS A 458 6.29 24.59 -0.67
N ASN A 459 7.11 24.67 0.38
CA ASN A 459 8.46 25.24 0.32
C ASN A 459 9.35 24.51 -0.71
N ASN A 460 9.22 23.19 -0.85
CA ASN A 460 10.05 22.40 -1.78
C ASN A 460 9.74 22.74 -3.25
N VAL A 461 8.46 22.99 -3.56
CA VAL A 461 8.03 23.44 -4.89
C VAL A 461 8.60 24.83 -5.18
N ARG A 462 8.42 25.80 -4.25
CA ARG A 462 8.98 27.15 -4.39
C ARG A 462 10.50 27.12 -4.64
N ARG A 463 11.23 26.40 -3.77
CA ARG A 463 12.70 26.24 -3.86
C ARG A 463 13.12 25.72 -5.23
N LYS A 464 12.47 24.67 -5.75
CA LYS A 464 12.86 24.05 -7.02
C LYS A 464 12.52 24.96 -8.21
N ALA A 465 11.36 25.63 -8.20
CA ALA A 465 11.00 26.58 -9.25
C ALA A 465 11.99 27.75 -9.33
N ILE A 466 12.36 28.33 -8.18
CA ILE A 466 13.35 29.42 -8.09
C ILE A 466 14.74 28.97 -8.58
N GLU A 467 15.18 27.77 -8.21
CA GLU A 467 16.44 27.19 -8.68
C GLU A 467 16.48 27.13 -10.23
N ILE A 468 15.40 26.64 -10.85
CA ILE A 468 15.30 26.53 -12.31
C ILE A 468 15.24 27.91 -12.96
N LEU A 469 14.44 28.83 -12.44
CA LEU A 469 14.32 30.19 -12.99
C LEU A 469 15.63 30.97 -12.91
N ARG A 470 16.40 30.80 -11.82
CA ARG A 470 17.74 31.41 -11.68
C ARG A 470 18.71 30.84 -12.70
N LYS A 471 18.76 29.51 -12.88
CA LYS A 471 19.57 28.87 -13.94
C LYS A 471 19.24 29.41 -15.33
N ARG A 472 17.97 29.74 -15.59
CA ARG A 472 17.48 30.34 -16.83
C ARG A 472 17.70 31.85 -16.94
N LYS A 473 18.14 32.52 -15.88
CA LYS A 473 18.17 34.00 -15.77
C LYS A 473 16.82 34.64 -16.09
N ALA A 474 15.74 33.99 -15.67
CA ALA A 474 14.36 34.37 -16.01
C ALA A 474 13.50 34.65 -14.77
N LEU A 475 14.14 34.83 -13.60
CA LEU A 475 13.46 35.17 -12.36
C LEU A 475 13.16 36.69 -12.35
N PRO A 476 11.88 37.13 -12.30
CA PRO A 476 11.55 38.56 -12.37
C PRO A 476 12.08 39.32 -11.16
N LEU A 477 12.80 40.43 -11.39
CA LEU A 477 13.46 41.20 -10.33
C LEU A 477 12.48 41.71 -9.26
N ASP A 478 11.29 42.16 -9.67
CA ASP A 478 10.24 42.63 -8.76
C ASP A 478 9.81 41.52 -7.78
N THR A 479 9.75 40.27 -8.26
CA THR A 479 9.44 39.10 -7.43
C THR A 479 10.62 38.76 -6.51
N VAL A 480 11.87 38.89 -6.97
CA VAL A 480 13.06 38.60 -6.16
C VAL A 480 13.12 39.46 -4.91
N GLU A 481 12.77 40.74 -5.01
CA GLU A 481 12.71 41.65 -3.84
C GLU A 481 11.68 41.17 -2.80
N GLN A 482 10.54 40.65 -3.25
CA GLN A 482 9.52 40.07 -2.34
C GLN A 482 10.03 38.80 -1.65
N LEU A 483 10.81 37.97 -2.36
CA LEU A 483 11.36 36.71 -1.84
C LEU A 483 12.38 36.91 -0.71
N LEU A 484 12.96 38.11 -0.56
CA LEU A 484 13.80 38.44 0.61
C LEU A 484 13.03 38.33 1.93
N CYS A 485 11.70 38.43 1.89
CA CYS A 485 10.84 38.32 3.05
C CYS A 485 10.23 36.92 3.26
N ASP A 486 10.52 35.93 2.40
CA ASP A 486 9.94 34.58 2.47
C ASP A 486 10.21 33.91 3.83
N ASN A 487 9.32 33.01 4.25
CA ASN A 487 9.48 32.24 5.48
C ASN A 487 10.62 31.22 5.39
N ASP A 488 10.97 30.80 4.18
CA ASP A 488 11.99 29.80 3.91
C ASP A 488 13.39 30.40 3.71
N ALA A 489 14.36 30.01 4.52
CA ALA A 489 15.73 30.54 4.48
C ALA A 489 16.46 30.27 3.16
N LYS A 490 16.20 29.12 2.52
CA LYS A 490 16.81 28.78 1.23
C LYS A 490 16.28 29.70 0.14
N VAL A 491 14.97 29.98 0.15
CA VAL A 491 14.36 30.93 -0.79
C VAL A 491 14.99 32.32 -0.65
N ARG A 492 15.12 32.83 0.59
CA ARG A 492 15.78 34.12 0.85
C ARG A 492 17.23 34.14 0.38
N TYR A 493 17.97 33.06 0.62
CA TYR A 493 19.35 32.89 0.15
C TYR A 493 19.48 32.96 -1.37
N GLU A 494 18.60 32.28 -2.09
CA GLU A 494 18.63 32.29 -3.55
C GLU A 494 18.19 33.64 -4.13
N ALA A 495 17.31 34.37 -3.43
CA ALA A 495 16.97 35.74 -3.79
C ALA A 495 18.16 36.70 -3.66
N ILE A 496 18.91 36.64 -2.54
CA ILE A 496 20.13 37.43 -2.36
C ILE A 496 21.14 37.14 -3.47
N ASN A 497 21.42 35.86 -3.75
CA ASN A 497 22.37 35.47 -4.79
C ASN A 497 21.96 36.02 -6.16
N THR A 498 20.66 35.94 -6.50
CA THR A 498 20.15 36.48 -7.76
C THR A 498 20.36 37.99 -7.86
N LEU A 499 20.14 38.75 -6.79
CA LEU A 499 20.35 40.20 -6.78
C LEU A 499 21.84 40.57 -6.89
N ILE A 500 22.73 39.78 -6.27
CA ILE A 500 24.19 39.94 -6.41
C ILE A 500 24.63 39.72 -7.86
N GLU A 501 24.10 38.70 -8.53
CA GLU A 501 24.36 38.45 -9.96
C GLU A 501 23.92 39.62 -10.85
N HIS A 502 22.91 40.39 -10.43
CA HIS A 502 22.44 41.60 -11.11
C HIS A 502 23.14 42.90 -10.63
N GLY A 503 24.19 42.77 -9.81
CA GLY A 503 25.04 43.90 -9.40
C GLY A 503 24.64 44.59 -8.10
N ARG A 504 23.64 44.10 -7.36
CA ARG A 504 23.32 44.61 -6.02
C ARG A 504 24.35 44.12 -5.00
N THR A 505 24.84 45.02 -4.16
CA THR A 505 25.73 44.68 -3.05
C THR A 505 24.97 44.64 -1.74
N PHE A 506 25.28 43.68 -0.87
CA PHE A 506 24.74 43.61 0.47
C PHE A 506 25.87 43.69 1.49
N SER A 507 25.71 44.52 2.51
CA SER A 507 26.57 44.46 3.69
C SER A 507 26.30 43.16 4.47
N ASN A 508 27.28 42.73 5.27
CA ASN A 508 27.12 41.54 6.12
C ASN A 508 25.91 41.67 7.06
N ASP A 509 25.66 42.87 7.60
CA ASP A 509 24.53 43.10 8.51
C ASP A 509 23.17 43.03 7.79
N GLU A 510 23.08 43.54 6.56
CA GLU A 510 21.87 43.45 5.74
C GLU A 510 21.59 41.99 5.35
N ALA A 511 22.59 41.29 4.82
CA ALA A 511 22.44 39.89 4.43
C ALA A 511 22.10 39.00 5.64
N LYS A 512 22.71 39.25 6.81
CA LYS A 512 22.40 38.52 8.04
C LYS A 512 20.97 38.78 8.52
N LYS A 513 20.49 40.02 8.48
CA LYS A 513 19.09 40.35 8.84
C LYS A 513 18.06 39.68 7.93
N ILE A 514 18.40 39.50 6.65
CA ILE A 514 17.54 38.80 5.69
C ILE A 514 17.58 37.29 5.94
N LEU A 515 18.76 36.71 6.08
CA LEU A 515 18.92 35.25 6.19
C LEU A 515 18.54 34.69 7.56
N VAL A 516 18.76 35.47 8.62
CA VAL A 516 18.50 35.07 10.01
C VAL A 516 17.34 35.90 10.55
N LYS A 517 16.14 35.31 10.55
CA LYS A 517 14.98 35.98 11.16
C LYS A 517 15.10 35.86 12.69
N PRO A 518 14.87 36.95 13.45
CA PRO A 518 14.86 36.87 14.90
C PRO A 518 13.76 35.91 15.35
N SER A 519 14.13 34.88 16.12
CA SER A 519 13.18 33.88 16.61
C SER A 519 12.07 34.57 17.41
N GLN A 520 10.85 34.62 16.86
CA GLN A 520 9.69 34.94 17.69
C GLN A 520 9.62 33.86 18.77
N LYS A 521 9.61 34.27 20.04
CA LYS A 521 9.35 33.41 21.20
C LYS A 521 7.91 32.89 21.15
N SER A 522 7.62 32.01 20.20
CA SER A 522 6.42 31.18 20.18
C SER A 522 6.68 29.98 21.10
N GLY A 523 5.78 29.74 22.04
CA GLY A 523 5.91 28.83 23.20
C GLY A 523 6.00 27.32 22.89
N LEU A 524 6.59 26.93 21.76
CA LEU A 524 6.84 25.53 21.38
C LEU A 524 8.36 25.33 21.20
N GLY A 525 9.03 25.06 22.32
CA GLY A 525 10.49 25.15 22.49
C GLY A 525 11.37 24.26 21.60
N MET A 526 10.82 23.27 20.88
CA MET A 526 11.61 22.37 20.03
C MET A 526 11.65 22.80 18.55
N LEU A 527 10.56 23.33 18.01
CA LEU A 527 10.47 23.78 16.61
C LEU A 527 11.21 25.11 16.36
N SER A 528 11.23 26.00 17.35
CA SER A 528 11.92 27.30 17.26
C SER A 528 13.45 27.15 17.14
N ILE A 529 14.02 26.15 17.83
CA ILE A 529 15.46 25.84 17.77
C ILE A 529 15.85 25.36 16.38
N ALA A 530 15.06 24.47 15.76
CA ALA A 530 15.34 23.96 14.41
C ALA A 530 15.34 25.07 13.35
N SER A 531 14.39 26.01 13.42
CA SER A 531 14.33 27.15 12.49
C SER A 531 15.51 28.11 12.62
N GLY A 532 15.97 28.40 13.84
CA GLY A 532 17.13 29.26 14.07
C GLY A 532 18.42 28.65 13.51
N ILE A 533 18.59 27.34 13.64
CA ILE A 533 19.77 26.62 13.11
C ILE A 533 19.76 26.60 11.58
N THR A 534 18.60 26.41 10.92
CA THR A 534 18.53 26.45 9.45
C THR A 534 18.86 27.84 8.89
N ASP A 535 18.39 28.89 9.56
CA ASP A 535 18.66 30.28 9.20
C ASP A 535 20.17 30.60 9.28
N GLU A 536 20.84 30.18 10.36
CA GLU A 536 22.30 30.32 10.52
C GLU A 536 23.09 29.52 9.48
N THR A 537 22.55 28.38 9.02
CA THR A 537 23.20 27.56 7.99
C THR A 537 23.33 28.31 6.66
N TYR A 538 22.26 28.97 6.20
CA TYR A 538 22.29 29.74 4.95
C TYR A 538 23.09 31.05 5.07
N TRP A 539 23.17 31.63 6.27
CA TRP A 539 24.12 32.71 6.55
C TRP A 539 25.57 32.24 6.34
N ASN A 540 25.95 31.07 6.86
CA ASN A 540 27.28 30.50 6.63
C ASN A 540 27.53 30.22 5.14
N HIS A 541 26.53 29.69 4.41
CA HIS A 541 26.61 29.52 2.96
C HIS A 541 26.84 30.84 2.21
N TYR A 542 26.18 31.93 2.65
CA TYR A 542 26.36 33.26 2.08
C TYR A 542 27.78 33.81 2.31
N GLN A 543 28.29 33.70 3.53
CA GLN A 543 29.66 34.12 3.84
C GLN A 543 30.67 33.35 2.98
N HIS A 544 30.51 32.03 2.90
CA HIS A 544 31.39 31.17 2.12
C HIS A 544 31.31 31.47 0.61
N HIS A 545 30.10 31.71 0.07
CA HIS A 545 29.90 32.10 -1.33
C HIS A 545 30.55 33.46 -1.64
N THR A 546 30.37 34.44 -0.75
CA THR A 546 30.97 35.78 -0.89
C THR A 546 32.49 35.71 -0.89
N LEU A 547 33.09 34.96 0.04
CA LEU A 547 34.54 34.72 0.08
C LEU A 547 35.03 34.05 -1.22
N ARG A 548 34.25 33.13 -1.79
CA ARG A 548 34.55 32.49 -3.09
C ARG A 548 34.43 33.42 -4.30
N LEU A 549 33.82 34.59 -4.18
CA LEU A 549 33.80 35.61 -5.24
C LEU A 549 34.88 36.68 -5.03
N THR A 550 35.40 36.82 -3.81
CA THR A 550 36.47 37.78 -3.48
C THR A 550 37.74 37.51 -4.29
N SER A 551 38.39 38.61 -4.75
CA SER A 551 39.65 38.53 -5.49
C SER A 551 40.77 37.92 -4.65
N GLU A 552 41.75 37.26 -5.29
CA GLU A 552 42.84 36.59 -4.57
C GLU A 552 43.64 37.55 -3.68
N LYS A 553 43.94 38.76 -4.18
CA LYS A 553 44.69 39.79 -3.41
C LYS A 553 43.96 40.19 -2.14
N GLU A 554 42.63 40.28 -2.20
CA GLU A 554 41.84 40.69 -1.05
C GLU A 554 41.64 39.53 -0.07
N LEU A 555 41.48 38.30 -0.57
CA LEU A 555 41.50 37.09 0.27
C LEU A 555 42.82 36.91 1.02
N GLU A 556 43.95 37.24 0.39
CA GLU A 556 45.26 37.19 1.06
C GLU A 556 45.34 38.18 2.22
N LYS A 557 44.83 39.42 2.07
CA LYS A 557 44.73 40.38 3.18
C LYS A 557 43.78 39.93 4.29
N ILE A 558 42.63 39.35 3.93
CA ILE A 558 41.66 38.81 4.90
C ILE A 558 42.34 37.67 5.70
N THR A 559 43.10 36.82 5.01
CA THR A 559 43.84 35.69 5.58
C THR A 559 44.88 36.10 6.63
N GLU A 560 45.54 37.24 6.44
CA GLU A 560 46.51 37.80 7.41
C GLU A 560 45.85 38.16 8.75
N LYS A 561 44.57 38.55 8.73
CA LYS A 561 43.78 38.93 9.91
C LYS A 561 42.89 37.79 10.44
N SER A 562 42.90 36.64 9.77
CA SER A 562 41.99 35.51 10.06
C SER A 562 42.41 34.76 11.33
N SER A 563 41.45 34.51 12.21
CA SER A 563 41.64 33.68 13.42
C SER A 563 41.49 32.18 13.11
N ILE A 564 41.70 31.33 14.12
CA ILE A 564 41.44 29.90 13.97
C ILE A 564 39.94 29.56 13.80
N PHE A 565 39.06 30.49 14.18
CA PHE A 565 37.61 30.37 14.08
C PHE A 565 37.06 30.83 12.73
N ASP A 566 37.84 31.61 11.96
CA ASP A 566 37.50 32.10 10.63
C ASP A 566 38.55 31.62 9.61
N PHE A 567 38.68 30.30 9.48
CA PHE A 567 39.72 29.68 8.66
C PHE A 567 39.28 29.47 7.20
N ASP A 568 38.03 29.77 6.86
CA ASP A 568 37.47 29.56 5.52
C ASP A 568 38.22 30.33 4.41
N PRO A 569 38.68 31.59 4.60
CA PRO A 569 39.52 32.28 3.62
C PRO A 569 40.80 31.52 3.26
N LYS A 570 41.46 30.91 4.27
CA LYS A 570 42.68 30.10 4.06
C LYS A 570 42.39 28.84 3.25
N PHE A 571 41.27 28.18 3.53
CA PHE A 571 40.85 27.00 2.77
C PHE A 571 40.51 27.34 1.32
N ILE A 572 39.80 28.44 1.06
CA ILE A 572 39.48 28.90 -0.29
C ILE A 572 40.76 29.25 -1.07
N LEU A 573 41.72 29.93 -0.43
CA LEU A 573 43.03 30.19 -1.06
C LEU A 573 43.81 28.91 -1.33
N ALA A 574 43.80 27.95 -0.41
CA ALA A 574 44.43 26.64 -0.61
C ALA A 574 43.76 25.87 -1.76
N GLU A 575 42.43 25.96 -1.90
CA GLU A 575 41.68 25.35 -2.99
C GLU A 575 42.02 25.97 -4.36
N ARG A 576 42.14 27.29 -4.44
CA ARG A 576 42.48 28.03 -5.68
C ARG A 576 43.96 27.85 -6.06
N GLN A 577 44.85 27.99 -5.08
CA GLN A 577 46.31 27.94 -5.27
C GLN A 577 46.91 26.62 -4.78
N PHE A 578 46.24 25.49 -5.06
CA PHE A 578 46.61 24.19 -4.49
C PHE A 578 48.04 23.75 -4.84
N LYS A 579 48.57 24.12 -6.02
CA LYS A 579 49.96 23.85 -6.38
C LYS A 579 50.99 24.52 -5.47
N LYS A 580 50.67 25.71 -4.93
CA LYS A 580 51.56 26.51 -4.09
C LYS A 580 51.34 26.21 -2.60
N ARG A 581 50.09 25.98 -2.21
CA ARG A 581 49.67 25.89 -0.79
C ARG A 581 49.27 24.47 -0.36
N GLY A 582 49.18 23.52 -1.29
CA GLY A 582 48.75 22.15 -1.02
C GLY A 582 49.71 21.39 -0.10
N ASP A 583 51.02 21.58 -0.24
CA ASP A 583 51.99 20.90 0.64
C ASP A 583 51.93 21.39 2.09
N ILE A 584 51.63 22.68 2.28
CA ILE A 584 51.35 23.25 3.62
C ILE A 584 50.08 22.61 4.18
N LEU A 585 49.00 22.57 3.39
CA LEU A 585 47.73 21.98 3.82
C LEU A 585 47.87 20.48 4.17
N ARG A 586 48.66 19.72 3.40
CA ARG A 586 48.97 18.32 3.69
C ARG A 586 49.64 18.17 5.05
N LYS A 587 50.66 18.99 5.32
CA LYS A 587 51.35 19.00 6.61
C LYS A 587 50.35 19.29 7.73
N SER A 588 49.54 20.34 7.62
CA SER A 588 48.54 20.69 8.65
C SER A 588 47.50 19.58 8.87
N VAL A 589 47.07 18.88 7.80
CA VAL A 589 46.15 17.74 7.93
C VAL A 589 46.84 16.54 8.60
N GLU A 590 48.10 16.28 8.28
CA GLU A 590 48.89 15.18 8.85
C GLU A 590 49.06 15.33 10.37
N GLU A 591 49.37 16.53 10.84
CA GLU A 591 49.51 16.82 12.27
C GLU A 591 48.19 17.21 12.96
N GLN A 592 47.08 17.22 12.21
CA GLN A 592 45.72 17.51 12.69
C GLN A 592 45.55 18.94 13.24
N PHE A 593 46.15 19.94 12.61
CA PHE A 593 46.10 21.37 12.95
C PHE A 593 46.56 21.72 14.39
N LYS A 594 47.40 20.90 15.03
CA LYS A 594 48.00 21.18 16.35
C LYS A 594 48.95 22.37 16.28
N GLU A 595 49.78 22.45 15.25
CA GLU A 595 50.77 23.53 15.10
C GLU A 595 50.06 24.88 14.95
N GLU A 596 49.05 24.99 14.08
CA GLU A 596 48.26 26.20 13.89
C GLU A 596 47.48 26.60 15.13
N PHE A 597 46.91 25.64 15.86
CA PHE A 597 46.17 25.92 17.10
C PHE A 597 47.10 26.42 18.21
N SER A 598 48.26 25.78 18.38
CA SER A 598 49.28 26.19 19.36
C SER A 598 49.80 27.59 19.05
N ASN A 599 50.09 27.88 17.78
CA ASN A 599 50.54 29.19 17.35
C ASN A 599 49.48 30.28 17.58
N TYR A 600 48.20 29.96 17.43
CA TYR A 600 47.11 30.89 17.74
C TYR A 600 46.97 31.14 19.25
N LEU A 601 47.06 30.11 20.08
CA LEU A 601 47.08 30.25 21.54
C LEU A 601 48.24 31.12 22.02
N ASN A 602 49.45 30.92 21.47
CA ASN A 602 50.61 31.74 21.82
C ASN A 602 50.38 33.22 21.48
N LYS A 603 49.85 33.52 20.27
CA LYS A 603 49.50 34.90 19.89
C LYS A 603 48.43 35.50 20.79
N LEU A 604 47.42 34.73 21.19
CA LEU A 604 46.42 35.19 22.15
C LEU A 604 47.04 35.51 23.52
N SER A 605 47.98 34.69 23.99
CA SER A 605 48.68 34.93 25.25
C SER A 605 49.60 36.16 25.23
N GLU A 606 50.14 36.53 24.06
CA GLU A 606 50.90 37.76 23.87
C GLU A 606 50.01 39.01 23.86
N ILE A 607 48.78 38.91 23.33
CA ILE A 607 47.83 40.03 23.21
C ILE A 607 47.04 40.25 24.51
N PHE A 608 46.63 39.18 25.20
CA PHE A 608 45.76 39.21 26.39
C PHE A 608 46.52 38.71 27.62
N THR A 609 47.45 39.50 28.13
CA THR A 609 48.31 39.15 29.29
C THR A 609 47.59 39.05 30.64
N MET A 610 46.32 39.45 30.75
CA MET A 610 45.54 39.41 32.01
C MET A 610 44.19 38.67 31.93
N ASP A 611 43.80 38.13 30.77
CA ASP A 611 42.49 37.48 30.58
C ASP A 611 42.64 35.95 30.41
N HIS A 612 42.94 35.28 31.53
CA HIS A 612 43.12 33.83 31.59
C HIS A 612 41.86 33.04 31.18
N GLU A 613 40.68 33.63 31.31
CA GLU A 613 39.40 32.97 31.05
C GLU A 613 39.18 32.70 29.55
N VAL A 614 39.55 33.64 28.69
CA VAL A 614 39.44 33.49 27.23
C VAL A 614 40.40 32.41 26.70
N ILE A 615 41.62 32.35 27.23
CA ILE A 615 42.63 31.36 26.84
C ILE A 615 42.19 29.95 27.27
N GLU A 616 41.71 29.79 28.51
CA GLU A 616 41.20 28.51 29.00
C GLU A 616 39.95 28.04 28.24
N ARG A 617 39.01 28.96 27.94
CA ARG A 617 37.85 28.65 27.08
C ARG A 617 38.27 28.22 25.67
N THR A 618 39.26 28.90 25.09
CA THR A 618 39.80 28.56 23.77
C THR A 618 40.46 27.18 23.80
N ARG A 619 41.26 26.88 24.83
CA ARG A 619 41.86 25.55 25.01
C ARG A 619 40.80 24.46 25.18
N GLY A 620 39.70 24.75 25.87
CA GLY A 620 38.58 23.82 26.06
C GLY A 620 37.88 23.38 24.77
N ILE A 621 38.04 24.11 23.66
CA ILE A 621 37.43 23.79 22.35
C ILE A 621 38.45 23.34 21.31
N GLU A 622 39.70 23.07 21.71
CA GLU A 622 40.79 22.67 20.82
C GLU A 622 40.43 21.47 19.94
N ASP A 623 40.02 20.36 20.56
CA ASP A 623 39.73 19.13 19.83
C ASP A 623 38.60 19.31 18.82
N TYR A 624 37.55 20.03 19.21
CA TYR A 624 36.42 20.33 18.31
C TYR A 624 36.88 21.15 17.10
N GLN A 625 37.64 22.22 17.34
CA GLN A 625 38.12 23.09 16.27
C GLN A 625 39.10 22.38 15.35
N ARG A 626 40.09 21.66 15.91
CA ARG A 626 41.08 20.90 15.14
C ARG A 626 40.44 19.80 14.33
N LYS A 627 39.44 19.10 14.87
CA LYS A 627 38.65 18.11 14.14
C LYS A 627 37.94 18.72 12.94
N SER A 628 37.27 19.87 13.13
CA SER A 628 36.60 20.61 12.06
C SER A 628 37.57 21.07 10.97
N LEU A 629 38.71 21.65 11.34
CA LEU A 629 39.74 22.11 10.41
C LEU A 629 40.37 20.96 9.63
N THR A 630 40.75 19.88 10.32
CA THR A 630 41.30 18.67 9.70
C THR A 630 40.31 18.10 8.70
N ARG A 631 39.02 18.06 9.04
CA ARG A 631 37.97 17.55 8.17
C ARG A 631 37.80 18.40 6.90
N LYS A 632 37.77 19.73 7.02
CA LYS A 632 37.71 20.67 5.89
C LYS A 632 38.94 20.57 4.99
N GLY A 633 40.14 20.55 5.59
CA GLY A 633 41.40 20.41 4.87
C GLY A 633 41.51 19.10 4.11
N LEU A 634 41.16 17.98 4.76
CA LEU A 634 41.16 16.66 4.13
C LEU A 634 40.15 16.56 3.00
N ASN A 635 38.96 17.16 3.12
CA ASN A 635 37.99 17.22 2.02
C ASN A 635 38.56 17.91 0.78
N ILE A 636 39.31 19.02 0.93
CA ILE A 636 39.96 19.72 -0.19
C ILE A 636 41.00 18.81 -0.85
N ILE A 637 41.85 18.16 -0.05
CA ILE A 637 42.87 17.23 -0.56
C ILE A 637 42.20 16.09 -1.35
N CYS A 638 41.18 15.45 -0.79
CA CYS A 638 40.42 14.38 -1.44
C CYS A 638 39.75 14.86 -2.74
N GLN A 639 39.17 16.07 -2.77
CA GLN A 639 38.54 16.64 -3.97
C GLN A 639 39.54 16.95 -5.09
N LYS A 640 40.78 17.33 -4.77
CA LYS A 640 41.84 17.53 -5.77
C LYS A 640 42.34 16.21 -6.37
N ALA A 641 42.15 15.11 -5.64
CA ALA A 641 42.29 13.74 -6.15
C ALA A 641 43.67 13.46 -6.78
N GLU A 642 44.76 13.79 -6.07
CA GLU A 642 46.13 13.46 -6.47
C GLU A 642 46.58 12.14 -5.83
N LEU A 643 47.06 11.17 -6.62
CA LEU A 643 47.43 9.82 -6.14
C LEU A 643 48.43 9.81 -4.96
N ARG A 644 49.34 10.80 -4.89
CA ARG A 644 50.33 10.92 -3.81
C ARG A 644 49.70 11.08 -2.42
N ASP A 645 48.44 11.51 -2.35
CA ASP A 645 47.75 11.78 -1.09
C ASP A 645 47.18 10.52 -0.44
N LEU A 646 47.29 9.35 -1.09
CA LEU A 646 46.71 8.10 -0.60
C LEU A 646 47.24 7.72 0.79
N GLY A 647 48.54 7.90 1.05
CA GLY A 647 49.13 7.64 2.36
C GLY A 647 48.55 8.53 3.46
N LEU A 648 48.39 9.83 3.17
CA LEU A 648 47.82 10.80 4.08
C LEU A 648 46.35 10.49 4.41
N VAL A 649 45.54 10.22 3.38
CA VAL A 649 44.11 9.87 3.55
C VAL A 649 43.96 8.60 4.38
N ARG A 650 44.75 7.55 4.10
CA ARG A 650 44.76 6.32 4.89
C ARG A 650 45.09 6.59 6.36
N ASN A 651 46.13 7.37 6.63
CA ASN A 651 46.54 7.69 7.99
C ASN A 651 45.47 8.51 8.75
N ALA A 652 44.88 9.50 8.08
CA ALA A 652 43.82 10.31 8.67
C ALA A 652 42.59 9.46 9.02
N LEU A 653 42.17 8.55 8.14
CA LEU A 653 41.05 7.64 8.41
C LEU A 653 41.38 6.63 9.51
N LYS A 654 42.58 6.03 9.49
CA LYS A 654 43.06 5.10 10.53
C LYS A 654 43.09 5.73 11.91
N SER A 655 43.42 7.03 12.00
CA SER A 655 43.51 7.72 13.29
C SER A 655 42.19 7.80 14.07
N GLY A 656 41.05 7.67 13.39
CA GLY A 656 39.74 7.84 14.02
C GLY A 656 39.35 9.28 14.32
N PHE A 657 40.25 10.25 14.11
CA PHE A 657 40.06 11.65 14.52
C PHE A 657 38.98 12.38 13.72
N VAL A 658 38.87 12.08 12.42
CA VAL A 658 37.91 12.75 11.53
C VAL A 658 36.60 11.99 11.39
N ASP A 659 35.52 12.76 11.27
CA ASP A 659 34.17 12.28 10.96
C ASP A 659 34.05 11.77 9.52
N TYR A 660 32.96 11.03 9.25
CA TYR A 660 32.66 10.51 7.93
C TYR A 660 32.53 11.64 6.91
N SER A 661 33.08 11.42 5.72
CA SER A 661 32.94 12.29 4.56
C SER A 661 32.83 11.44 3.31
N SER A 662 31.81 11.69 2.49
CA SER A 662 31.64 11.03 1.19
C SER A 662 32.82 11.30 0.25
N THR A 663 33.53 12.42 0.42
CA THR A 663 34.72 12.75 -0.38
C THR A 663 35.89 11.81 -0.12
N ASP A 664 36.09 11.33 1.10
CA ASP A 664 37.13 10.35 1.41
C ASP A 664 36.83 9.01 0.75
N VAL A 665 35.57 8.60 0.82
CA VAL A 665 35.07 7.37 0.24
C VAL A 665 35.21 7.40 -1.29
N GLU A 666 34.89 8.53 -1.91
CA GLU A 666 35.04 8.71 -3.36
C GLU A 666 36.52 8.75 -3.78
N TYR A 667 37.39 9.37 -2.97
CA TYR A 667 38.83 9.33 -3.20
C TYR A 667 39.37 7.89 -3.12
N LEU A 668 39.01 7.13 -2.09
CA LEU A 668 39.37 5.72 -1.95
C LEU A 668 38.77 4.86 -3.05
N ARG A 669 37.55 5.15 -3.53
CA ARG A 669 36.98 4.46 -4.69
C ARG A 669 37.87 4.60 -5.94
N LYS A 670 38.52 5.75 -6.10
CA LYS A 670 39.34 6.08 -7.26
C LYS A 670 40.78 5.54 -7.17
N PHE A 671 41.39 5.56 -5.99
CA PHE A 671 42.81 5.28 -5.80
C PHE A 671 43.13 4.21 -4.76
N GLY A 672 42.13 3.76 -4.01
CA GLY A 672 42.29 2.76 -2.97
C GLY A 672 42.39 1.34 -3.52
N GLU A 673 42.70 0.43 -2.62
CA GLU A 673 42.87 -1.01 -2.87
C GLU A 673 41.98 -1.82 -1.92
N TRP A 674 42.00 -3.15 -2.05
CA TRP A 674 41.21 -4.06 -1.20
C TRP A 674 41.34 -3.79 0.31
N GLU A 675 42.55 -3.47 0.78
CA GLU A 675 42.83 -3.19 2.20
C GLU A 675 42.08 -1.96 2.73
N ASP A 676 41.73 -1.01 1.85
CA ASP A 676 41.06 0.23 2.22
C ASP A 676 39.56 0.05 2.48
N ILE A 677 38.99 -1.09 2.08
CA ILE A 677 37.58 -1.43 2.37
C ILE A 677 37.32 -1.35 3.88
N LYS A 678 38.27 -1.82 4.71
CA LYS A 678 38.13 -1.75 6.17
C LYS A 678 38.05 -0.31 6.68
N LEU A 679 38.81 0.61 6.07
CA LEU A 679 38.77 2.03 6.41
C LEU A 679 37.42 2.67 6.08
N ILE A 680 36.81 2.28 4.96
CA ILE A 680 35.46 2.73 4.59
C ILE A 680 34.43 2.19 5.59
N ILE A 681 34.52 0.91 5.96
CA ILE A 681 33.60 0.30 6.94
C ILE A 681 33.69 1.02 8.30
N ASP A 682 34.90 1.34 8.76
CA ASP A 682 35.10 1.99 10.04
C ASP A 682 34.78 3.48 10.01
N SER A 683 34.90 4.16 8.85
CA SER A 683 34.45 5.54 8.69
C SER A 683 32.93 5.64 8.70
N VAL A 684 32.22 4.68 8.12
CA VAL A 684 30.75 4.63 8.09
C VAL A 684 30.14 4.53 9.49
N LYS A 685 30.87 4.06 10.49
CA LYS A 685 30.37 4.01 11.88
C LYS A 685 30.41 5.38 12.60
N ARG A 686 31.07 6.38 12.01
CA ARG A 686 31.27 7.71 12.60
C ARG A 686 30.15 8.68 12.23
N PRO A 687 29.89 9.74 13.01
CA PRO A 687 29.02 10.83 12.61
C PRO A 687 29.40 11.41 11.24
N GLU A 688 28.44 11.93 10.48
CA GLU A 688 28.72 12.61 9.22
C GLU A 688 29.11 14.07 9.46
N ALA A 689 30.18 14.51 8.80
CA ALA A 689 30.72 15.85 8.97
C ALA A 689 29.68 16.92 8.57
N GLY A 690 29.41 17.86 9.47
CA GLY A 690 28.47 18.97 9.24
C GLY A 690 27.01 18.64 9.49
N GLN A 691 26.67 17.41 9.92
CA GLN A 691 25.35 17.12 10.47
C GLN A 691 25.25 17.62 11.91
N ASN A 692 24.39 18.60 12.16
CA ASN A 692 23.91 18.85 13.51
C ASN A 692 22.97 17.70 13.88
N THR A 693 23.29 16.96 14.94
CA THR A 693 22.49 15.84 15.48
C THR A 693 21.05 16.20 15.84
N LEU A 694 20.71 17.49 15.87
CA LEU A 694 19.36 18.04 16.08
C LEU A 694 18.54 18.22 14.78
N LEU A 695 19.17 18.17 13.60
CA LEU A 695 18.51 18.31 12.29
C LEU A 695 18.59 16.99 11.51
N LEU A 696 17.56 16.17 11.68
CA LEU A 696 17.31 14.86 11.03
C LEU A 696 17.17 14.89 9.48
N SER A 697 17.80 15.84 8.77
CA SER A 697 17.37 16.23 7.42
C SER A 697 18.23 15.72 6.25
N THR A 698 19.39 15.11 6.50
CA THR A 698 20.11 14.34 5.47
C THR A 698 19.86 12.86 5.70
N PRO A 699 19.31 12.12 4.72
CA PRO A 699 19.02 10.71 4.92
C PRO A 699 20.33 9.96 5.18
N GLU A 700 20.45 9.30 6.34
CA GLU A 700 21.56 8.40 6.68
C GLU A 700 21.87 7.42 5.52
N ASP A 701 20.88 7.13 4.69
CA ASP A 701 20.92 6.35 3.47
C ASP A 701 21.95 6.79 2.42
N SER A 702 22.20 8.10 2.23
CA SER A 702 23.16 8.59 1.23
C SER A 702 24.58 8.12 1.51
N LYS A 703 24.97 8.14 2.80
CA LYS A 703 26.27 7.69 3.28
C LYS A 703 26.50 6.20 3.00
N TYR A 704 25.50 5.36 3.23
CA TYR A 704 25.61 3.94 2.95
C TYR A 704 25.67 3.66 1.45
N GLN A 705 24.91 4.39 0.63
CA GLN A 705 24.93 4.23 -0.82
C GLN A 705 26.29 4.56 -1.43
N VAL A 706 26.90 5.71 -1.09
CA VAL A 706 28.22 6.11 -1.60
C VAL A 706 29.28 5.10 -1.16
N SER A 707 29.21 4.65 0.10
CA SER A 707 30.14 3.68 0.66
C SER A 707 30.02 2.30 0.01
N ALA A 708 28.80 1.83 -0.24
CA ALA A 708 28.56 0.57 -0.96
C ALA A 708 29.12 0.61 -2.39
N LYS A 709 28.93 1.72 -3.11
CA LYS A 709 29.51 1.92 -4.46
C LYS A 709 31.03 1.85 -4.45
N ALA A 710 31.67 2.48 -3.47
CA ALA A 710 33.12 2.43 -3.31
C ALA A 710 33.63 1.03 -2.96
N ILE A 711 33.01 0.38 -1.98
CA ILE A 711 33.35 -0.97 -1.54
C ILE A 711 33.19 -1.98 -2.68
N TYR A 712 32.10 -1.91 -3.46
CA TYR A 712 31.93 -2.75 -4.64
C TYR A 712 33.02 -2.50 -5.68
N ALA A 713 33.38 -1.25 -5.97
CA ALA A 713 34.42 -0.92 -6.95
C ALA A 713 35.78 -1.53 -6.57
N LEU A 714 36.15 -1.46 -5.29
CA LEU A 714 37.39 -2.02 -4.74
C LEU A 714 37.36 -3.56 -4.67
N GLY A 715 36.18 -4.14 -4.41
CA GLY A 715 36.01 -5.57 -4.15
C GLY A 715 35.42 -6.41 -5.28
N ARG A 716 35.12 -5.83 -6.45
CA ARG A 716 34.37 -6.50 -7.54
C ARG A 716 34.95 -7.82 -8.01
N ASN A 717 36.27 -8.01 -7.92
CA ASN A 717 36.96 -9.24 -8.35
C ASN A 717 36.91 -10.36 -7.29
N ARG A 718 36.47 -10.06 -6.06
CA ARG A 718 36.42 -10.97 -4.90
C ARG A 718 35.06 -10.88 -4.20
N LEU A 719 33.97 -10.86 -4.98
CA LEU A 719 32.62 -10.57 -4.48
C LEU A 719 32.15 -11.52 -3.37
N THR A 720 32.43 -12.83 -3.48
CA THR A 720 32.04 -13.82 -2.47
C THR A 720 32.72 -13.56 -1.11
N GLU A 721 34.00 -13.20 -1.14
CA GLU A 721 34.74 -12.85 0.07
C GLU A 721 34.25 -11.52 0.64
N LEU A 722 33.97 -10.54 -0.23
CA LEU A 722 33.46 -9.23 0.14
C LEU A 722 32.12 -9.34 0.89
N LEU A 723 31.19 -10.16 0.39
CA LEU A 723 29.89 -10.40 1.02
C LEU A 723 29.97 -11.23 2.30
N SER A 724 31.12 -11.88 2.55
CA SER A 724 31.39 -12.62 3.79
C SER A 724 32.07 -11.76 4.87
N MET A 725 32.44 -10.52 4.56
CA MET A 725 33.03 -9.59 5.53
C MET A 725 31.99 -9.12 6.55
N GLN A 726 32.44 -8.82 7.78
CA GLN A 726 31.60 -8.20 8.79
C GLN A 726 31.30 -6.74 8.43
N LEU A 727 30.08 -6.51 7.94
CA LEU A 727 29.55 -5.22 7.50
C LEU A 727 28.35 -4.84 8.37
N PRO A 728 28.12 -3.54 8.68
CA PRO A 728 26.84 -3.10 9.22
C PRO A 728 25.70 -3.50 8.27
N SER A 729 24.58 -4.00 8.81
CA SER A 729 23.47 -4.54 8.02
C SER A 729 22.96 -3.58 6.94
N GLN A 730 22.86 -2.29 7.26
CA GLN A 730 22.45 -1.26 6.30
C GLN A 730 23.46 -1.16 5.15
N LEU A 731 24.77 -1.10 5.44
CA LEU A 731 25.81 -1.07 4.39
C LEU A 731 25.80 -2.32 3.52
N LEU A 732 25.64 -3.50 4.13
CA LEU A 732 25.53 -4.77 3.40
C LEU A 732 24.33 -4.77 2.46
N SER A 733 23.18 -4.27 2.92
CA SER A 733 21.97 -4.19 2.08
C SER A 733 22.20 -3.31 0.85
N TYR A 734 22.82 -2.13 1.00
CA TYR A 734 23.20 -1.28 -0.14
C TYR A 734 24.23 -1.96 -1.06
N LEU A 735 25.22 -2.67 -0.50
CA LEU A 735 26.22 -3.39 -1.30
C LEU A 735 25.60 -4.48 -2.18
N ILE A 736 24.64 -5.24 -1.65
CA ILE A 736 23.88 -6.26 -2.41
C ILE A 736 23.09 -5.60 -3.55
N VAL A 737 22.45 -4.45 -3.27
CA VAL A 737 21.65 -3.72 -4.25
C VAL A 737 22.50 -3.11 -5.37
N GLU A 738 23.66 -2.55 -5.03
CA GLU A 738 24.64 -1.97 -5.97
C GLU A 738 25.33 -3.02 -6.85
N THR A 739 25.50 -4.25 -6.36
CA THR A 739 26.11 -5.35 -7.13
C THR A 739 25.38 -5.54 -8.47
N PRO A 740 26.04 -5.49 -9.64
CA PRO A 740 25.39 -5.71 -10.94
C PRO A 740 24.81 -7.12 -11.07
N ASP A 741 23.68 -7.25 -11.79
CA ASP A 741 22.97 -8.54 -11.91
C ASP A 741 23.81 -9.62 -12.61
N LYS A 742 24.79 -9.23 -13.44
CA LYS A 742 25.75 -10.15 -14.04
C LYS A 742 26.69 -10.75 -12.99
N ALA A 743 27.31 -9.92 -12.15
CA ALA A 743 28.20 -10.36 -11.09
C ALA A 743 27.44 -11.17 -10.02
N PHE A 744 26.22 -10.74 -9.67
CA PHE A 744 25.38 -11.45 -8.71
C PHE A 744 25.06 -12.90 -9.15
N ARG A 745 24.83 -13.11 -10.46
CA ARG A 745 24.56 -14.44 -11.02
C ARG A 745 25.72 -15.42 -10.84
N GLU A 746 26.94 -14.94 -10.67
CA GLU A 746 28.15 -15.77 -10.51
C GLU A 746 28.32 -16.28 -9.06
N LEU A 747 27.56 -15.76 -8.10
CA LEU A 747 27.56 -16.25 -6.72
C LEU A 747 27.04 -17.70 -6.64
N THR A 748 27.55 -18.49 -5.69
CA THR A 748 27.05 -19.85 -5.41
C THR A 748 25.72 -19.81 -4.66
N ASP A 749 24.90 -20.86 -4.78
CA ASP A 749 23.64 -20.97 -4.03
C ASP A 749 23.90 -20.96 -2.51
N GLU A 750 24.97 -21.60 -2.04
CA GLU A 750 25.41 -21.58 -0.63
C GLU A 750 25.65 -20.17 -0.10
N THR A 751 26.31 -19.31 -0.88
CA THR A 751 26.57 -17.91 -0.50
C THR A 751 25.26 -17.14 -0.40
N ILE A 752 24.34 -17.37 -1.35
CA ILE A 752 23.03 -16.70 -1.38
C ILE A 752 22.17 -17.17 -0.20
N ILE A 753 22.14 -18.47 0.10
CA ILE A 753 21.38 -19.04 1.23
C ILE A 753 21.86 -18.44 2.55
N ARG A 754 23.18 -18.35 2.77
CA ARG A 754 23.75 -17.70 3.97
C ARG A 754 23.26 -16.26 4.13
N LEU A 755 23.15 -15.50 3.04
CA LEU A 755 22.63 -14.12 3.07
C LEU A 755 21.11 -14.09 3.28
N LEU A 756 20.37 -15.08 2.78
CA LEU A 756 18.93 -15.23 3.04
C LEU A 756 18.65 -15.63 4.51
N GLN A 757 19.63 -16.17 5.23
CA GLN A 757 19.52 -16.53 6.65
C GLN A 757 20.09 -15.45 7.58
N TYR A 758 20.49 -14.30 7.02
CA TYR A 758 21.06 -13.22 7.81
C TYR A 758 20.06 -12.70 8.85
N GLU A 759 20.51 -12.31 10.05
CA GLU A 759 19.64 -11.92 11.17
C GLU A 759 18.78 -10.68 10.88
N ASP A 760 19.32 -9.74 10.11
CA ASP A 760 18.65 -8.49 9.73
C ASP A 760 17.64 -8.70 8.58
N GLU A 761 16.41 -8.25 8.80
CA GLU A 761 15.30 -8.41 7.84
C GLU A 761 15.53 -7.66 6.52
N LYS A 762 16.13 -6.46 6.55
CA LYS A 762 16.38 -5.66 5.35
C LYS A 762 17.39 -6.34 4.44
N VAL A 763 18.41 -6.98 5.02
CA VAL A 763 19.38 -7.79 4.27
C VAL A 763 18.67 -8.97 3.59
N ARG A 764 17.85 -9.72 4.33
CA ARG A 764 17.08 -10.86 3.77
C ARG A 764 16.13 -10.44 2.64
N LYS A 765 15.45 -9.32 2.81
CA LYS A 765 14.53 -8.79 1.80
C LYS A 765 15.27 -8.35 0.54
N CYS A 766 16.35 -7.57 0.68
CA CYS A 766 17.07 -7.09 -0.50
C CYS A 766 17.74 -8.23 -1.27
N ILE A 767 18.28 -9.25 -0.59
CA ILE A 767 18.87 -10.41 -1.25
C ILE A 767 17.80 -11.26 -1.94
N ALA A 768 16.62 -11.45 -1.35
CA ALA A 768 15.51 -12.15 -1.98
C ALA A 768 15.06 -11.42 -3.27
N LEU A 769 14.79 -10.11 -3.20
CA LEU A 769 14.44 -9.29 -4.36
C LEU A 769 15.54 -9.31 -5.44
N LYS A 770 16.80 -9.31 -5.02
CA LYS A 770 17.96 -9.41 -5.91
C LYS A 770 18.00 -10.75 -6.64
N CYS A 771 17.66 -11.84 -5.95
CA CYS A 771 17.54 -13.16 -6.56
C CYS A 771 16.48 -13.18 -7.66
N ILE A 772 15.31 -12.56 -7.42
CA ILE A 772 14.23 -12.46 -8.41
C ILE A 772 14.69 -11.70 -9.65
N ARG A 773 15.40 -10.59 -9.46
CA ARG A 773 15.89 -9.74 -10.56
C ARG A 773 17.00 -10.40 -11.37
N ALA A 774 17.95 -11.06 -10.71
CA ALA A 774 19.18 -11.53 -11.34
C ALA A 774 19.14 -13.00 -11.79
N LEU A 775 18.47 -13.90 -11.06
CA LEU A 775 18.55 -15.34 -11.31
C LEU A 775 17.54 -15.81 -12.37
N THR A 776 17.81 -16.95 -12.98
CA THR A 776 16.85 -17.61 -13.88
C THR A 776 15.72 -18.24 -13.07
N LYS A 777 14.52 -18.39 -13.66
CA LYS A 777 13.35 -18.96 -12.97
C LYS A 777 13.65 -20.38 -12.45
N LYS A 778 14.35 -21.20 -13.25
CA LYS A 778 14.81 -22.55 -12.85
C LYS A 778 15.70 -22.52 -11.61
N ARG A 779 16.66 -21.60 -11.56
CA ARG A 779 17.57 -21.48 -10.41
C ARG A 779 16.84 -20.94 -9.17
N LEU A 780 15.90 -20.02 -9.34
CA LEU A 780 15.09 -19.49 -8.24
C LEU A 780 14.20 -20.57 -7.61
N ILE A 781 13.57 -21.44 -8.42
CA ILE A 781 12.81 -22.60 -7.93
C ILE A 781 13.69 -23.53 -7.11
N LYS A 782 14.89 -23.86 -7.63
CA LYS A 782 15.86 -24.68 -6.91
C LYS A 782 16.27 -24.02 -5.59
N LEU A 783 16.62 -22.74 -5.62
CA LEU A 783 17.02 -21.97 -4.44
C LEU A 783 15.93 -21.96 -3.35
N LEU A 784 14.67 -21.78 -3.73
CA LEU A 784 13.55 -21.85 -2.80
C LEU A 784 13.43 -23.25 -2.16
N ALA A 785 13.52 -24.31 -2.97
CA ALA A 785 13.47 -25.68 -2.47
C ALA A 785 14.64 -26.01 -1.53
N ASP A 786 15.86 -25.59 -1.89
CA ASP A 786 17.07 -25.77 -1.08
C ASP A 786 16.95 -25.00 0.25
N TYR A 787 16.47 -23.75 0.21
CA TYR A 787 16.25 -22.92 1.41
C TYR A 787 15.22 -23.55 2.37
N MET A 788 14.13 -24.09 1.85
CA MET A 788 13.07 -24.72 2.65
C MET A 788 13.45 -26.11 3.17
N SER A 789 14.49 -26.73 2.60
CA SER A 789 15.02 -28.02 3.03
C SER A 789 16.23 -27.88 3.98
N SER A 790 16.70 -26.67 4.23
CA SER A 790 17.79 -26.38 5.15
C SER A 790 17.40 -26.67 6.59
N ASP A 791 18.31 -27.33 7.33
CA ASP A 791 18.19 -27.59 8.78
C ASP A 791 18.37 -26.33 9.64
N GLU A 792 18.93 -25.27 9.06
CA GLU A 792 19.12 -23.97 9.71
C GLU A 792 17.82 -23.13 9.77
N GLN A 793 17.86 -22.02 10.52
CA GLN A 793 16.70 -21.14 10.74
C GLN A 793 16.13 -20.57 9.42
N GLN A 794 14.84 -20.82 9.20
CA GLN A 794 14.08 -20.30 8.06
C GLN A 794 13.29 -19.06 8.45
N TYR A 795 13.28 -18.06 7.58
CA TYR A 795 12.52 -16.83 7.78
C TYR A 795 11.38 -16.73 6.77
N TYR A 796 10.16 -16.50 7.26
CA TYR A 796 8.98 -16.43 6.40
C TYR A 796 9.01 -15.27 5.39
N ASN A 797 9.72 -14.18 5.70
CA ASN A 797 9.88 -13.08 4.75
C ASN A 797 10.67 -13.48 3.50
N VAL A 798 11.62 -14.39 3.64
CA VAL A 798 12.33 -14.97 2.51
C VAL A 798 11.40 -15.84 1.66
N ILE A 799 10.62 -16.70 2.31
CA ILE A 799 9.68 -17.60 1.61
C ILE A 799 8.66 -16.76 0.83
N HIS A 800 8.10 -15.70 1.43
CA HIS A 800 7.16 -14.79 0.76
C HIS A 800 7.74 -14.19 -0.53
N TRP A 801 8.96 -13.63 -0.47
CA TRP A 801 9.59 -12.98 -1.64
C TRP A 801 10.11 -13.99 -2.67
N LEU A 802 10.62 -15.14 -2.26
CA LEU A 802 11.03 -16.18 -3.21
C LEU A 802 9.81 -16.83 -3.88
N ASP A 803 8.71 -17.08 -3.15
CA ASP A 803 7.41 -17.45 -3.72
C ASP A 803 6.96 -16.42 -4.77
N PHE A 804 7.05 -15.12 -4.44
CA PHE A 804 6.73 -14.06 -5.39
C PHE A 804 7.45 -14.22 -6.72
N GLY A 805 8.78 -14.38 -6.70
CA GLY A 805 9.56 -14.51 -7.92
C GLY A 805 9.38 -15.84 -8.66
N VAL A 806 9.03 -16.92 -7.94
CA VAL A 806 8.79 -18.24 -8.54
C VAL A 806 7.41 -18.30 -9.20
N SER A 807 6.38 -17.81 -8.52
CA SER A 807 4.99 -18.02 -8.89
C SER A 807 4.46 -16.97 -9.88
N THR A 808 4.98 -15.75 -9.81
CA THR A 808 4.56 -14.63 -10.69
C THR A 808 5.19 -14.73 -12.10
N PRO A 809 4.54 -14.20 -13.16
CA PRO A 809 5.20 -13.99 -14.45
C PRO A 809 6.52 -13.24 -14.31
N ARG A 810 7.56 -13.71 -15.03
CA ARG A 810 8.95 -13.29 -14.81
C ARG A 810 9.16 -11.80 -15.03
N ASP A 811 8.55 -11.25 -16.07
CA ASP A 811 8.55 -9.83 -16.42
C ASP A 811 7.96 -8.98 -15.29
N ARG A 812 6.78 -9.34 -14.78
CA ARG A 812 6.12 -8.65 -13.67
C ARG A 812 6.94 -8.74 -12.38
N ALA A 813 7.48 -9.92 -12.07
CA ALA A 813 8.29 -10.14 -10.88
C ALA A 813 9.58 -9.30 -10.89
N ILE A 814 10.27 -9.22 -12.03
CA ILE A 814 11.48 -8.39 -12.21
C ILE A 814 11.14 -6.90 -12.05
N GLN A 815 10.08 -6.42 -12.71
CA GLN A 815 9.67 -5.02 -12.64
C GLN A 815 9.28 -4.62 -11.22
N ALA A 816 8.48 -5.45 -10.55
CA ALA A 816 8.08 -5.23 -9.15
C ALA A 816 9.29 -5.24 -8.22
N SER A 817 10.21 -6.19 -8.39
CA SER A 817 11.41 -6.28 -7.55
C SER A 817 12.30 -5.05 -7.73
N ASP A 818 12.49 -4.57 -8.96
CA ASP A 818 13.26 -3.34 -9.23
C ASP A 818 12.58 -2.11 -8.59
N LYS A 819 11.25 -2.03 -8.67
CA LYS A 819 10.47 -0.96 -8.05
C LYS A 819 10.62 -0.94 -6.53
N VAL A 820 10.54 -2.11 -5.86
CA VAL A 820 10.73 -2.20 -4.40
C VAL A 820 12.16 -1.83 -4.02
N LEU A 821 13.16 -2.34 -4.75
CA LEU A 821 14.56 -2.01 -4.51
C LEU A 821 14.85 -0.50 -4.67
N LYS A 822 14.27 0.15 -5.68
CA LYS A 822 14.40 1.60 -5.88
C LYS A 822 13.76 2.40 -4.76
N LYS A 823 12.56 1.99 -4.32
CA LYS A 823 11.81 2.70 -3.28
C LYS A 823 12.47 2.60 -1.91
N GLU A 824 13.02 1.43 -1.55
CA GLU A 824 13.58 1.19 -0.22
C GLU A 824 15.07 1.52 -0.10
N TRP A 825 15.82 1.47 -1.21
CA TRP A 825 17.28 1.74 -1.22
C TRP A 825 17.69 2.88 -2.18
N ASN A 826 16.76 3.74 -2.62
CA ASN A 826 17.03 4.94 -3.44
C ASN A 826 18.04 4.71 -4.58
N ARG A 827 17.84 3.61 -5.32
CA ARG A 827 18.78 3.12 -6.35
C ARG A 827 18.66 3.84 -7.69
#